data_AF-A0A3G6UMX0-F1
#
_entry.id   AF-A0A3G6UMX0-F1
#
_cell.length_a   1.000
_cell.length_b   1.000
_cell.length_c   1.000
_cell.angle_alpha   90.00
_cell.angle_beta   90.00
_cell.angle_gamma   90.00
#
_symmetry.space_group_name_H-M   'P 1'
#
loop_
_entity.id
_entity.type
_entity.pdbx_description
1 polymer ?
#
loop_
_entity_poly.entity_id
_entity_poly.type
_entity_poly.pdbx_seq_one_letter_code
_entity_poly.pdbx_strand_id
1 'polypeptide(L)'
;MNVRNLTVKKFVRLALSFLLVGGFVYGMSRTPLASAVTQFHSAVVTGQQLKTNTDKYHSLIAKENLEEINRHYDGLIKKLEETEAAIGKVPDQKLRGTLNRKYVKPAKVAKEDTMYRISQYRLALLIENRLNQASLEQVRSDLNKLHRLERRNMDEHPAESGSMLSAKRIRLEQQFLDLDRAYDVNNPYFLFPQLTSLKDRWPRLSEKGKSDALSNDAWTMKEKTKYLGYLPKHIGFLYHVTKDRAYKKMLKDMMPLYKKNYIKNGKLRSMDYQASGWWYRDQFARDSRGLLEAYQYTKLPEILAMVDKQAALWIEKVPRKRNLGYTVFPYGISDKGEIGPYELNPNQNLQVASLFSELYWEPKSAFYQSSLAKDIVFNETEAVLALQKKNGSLPLTQNLTLVEDTNYGGYSGDMLYQLAQVWGNRKWMEADVKIGEWLFNEYTKEHPWNTPDDAPNYAIDRNSSFNLISRVLPFYAAGIPDDSVRNWIHFSETRFPDEKLYLLERWYIAQSIPRDYLDPDITRKNQLPPRIYAEASRRSVSARIIAEEISGLQITIAREEDSKVSSMLSTVEDVQKEIPLQAGNYVISFKAAESNGTISSASKTFTLPEATSVHVDVLLFDRSHRFHEKIQR
;
A
#
# COMPACT_ATOMS: atom_id res chain seq x y z
N MET A 1 41.29 22.74 77.67
CA MET A 1 40.86 23.99 78.33
C MET A 1 39.77 24.61 77.46
N ASN A 2 38.50 24.53 77.88
CA ASN A 2 37.77 25.52 78.70
C ASN A 2 37.54 26.83 77.90
N VAL A 3 36.33 27.36 77.65
CA VAL A 3 35.00 27.19 78.26
C VAL A 3 33.91 27.48 77.20
N ARG A 4 32.92 26.59 77.09
CA ARG A 4 31.57 26.86 76.58
C ARG A 4 30.67 27.08 77.81
N ASN A 5 29.87 28.15 77.86
CA ASN A 5 28.69 28.20 78.73
C ASN A 5 27.74 29.37 78.41
N LEU A 6 26.48 29.17 78.80
CA LEU A 6 25.27 30.01 78.65
C LEU A 6 24.63 29.92 77.25
N THR A 7 23.48 29.26 77.05
CA THR A 7 22.23 29.55 77.77
C THR A 7 21.26 28.36 77.66
N VAL A 8 21.24 27.47 78.66
CA VAL A 8 20.19 26.46 78.87
C VAL A 8 19.76 26.54 80.33
N LYS A 9 18.89 27.50 80.65
CA LYS A 9 18.22 27.62 81.95
C LYS A 9 16.85 28.26 81.75
N LYS A 10 15.84 27.43 81.43
CA LYS A 10 14.42 27.73 81.71
C LYS A 10 13.41 26.57 81.59
N PHE A 11 13.84 25.29 81.51
CA PHE A 11 12.91 24.17 81.28
C PHE A 11 12.91 23.04 82.34
N VAL A 12 13.51 23.24 83.53
CA VAL A 12 13.62 22.18 84.57
C VAL A 12 12.97 22.59 85.91
N ARG A 13 11.85 23.31 85.87
CA ARG A 13 11.03 23.54 87.08
C ARG A 13 9.54 23.44 86.75
N LEU A 14 9.07 22.21 86.47
CA LEU A 14 7.68 21.81 86.72
C LEU A 14 7.51 20.27 86.64
N ALA A 15 8.47 19.52 87.18
CA ALA A 15 8.35 18.08 87.37
C ALA A 15 8.93 17.75 88.76
N LEU A 16 8.15 17.02 89.57
CA LEU A 16 8.32 16.66 90.98
C LEU A 16 7.58 17.56 91.99
N SER A 17 6.29 17.26 92.15
CA SER A 17 5.59 17.16 93.44
C SER A 17 4.29 16.38 93.20
N PHE A 18 3.99 15.42 94.07
CA PHE A 18 2.93 14.40 94.00
C PHE A 18 3.28 13.06 93.33
N LEU A 19 4.10 12.29 94.07
CA LEU A 19 4.09 10.83 94.07
C LEU A 19 3.24 10.35 95.27
N LEU A 20 2.35 9.37 94.99
CA LEU A 20 1.85 8.29 95.86
C LEU A 20 0.91 8.70 97.02
N VAL A 21 -0.24 8.07 97.28
CA VAL A 21 -0.60 6.65 97.49
C VAL A 21 -2.14 6.56 97.32
N GLY A 22 -2.82 5.52 96.83
CA GLY A 22 -2.51 4.13 96.48
C GLY A 22 -3.81 3.42 96.07
N GLY A 23 -3.76 2.09 95.94
CA GLY A 23 -4.95 1.22 95.97
C GLY A 23 -5.37 0.58 94.65
N PHE A 24 -4.90 -0.66 94.46
CA PHE A 24 -5.63 -1.81 93.91
C PHE A 24 -7.06 -1.57 93.35
N VAL A 25 -7.20 -1.53 92.02
CA VAL A 25 -8.35 -2.12 91.29
C VAL A 25 -7.84 -2.67 89.96
N TYR A 26 -7.70 -3.98 89.90
CA TYR A 26 -7.68 -4.75 88.67
C TYR A 26 -9.10 -4.72 88.07
N GLY A 27 -9.22 -4.42 86.78
CA GLY A 27 -10.41 -4.77 86.00
C GLY A 27 -11.58 -3.77 86.00
N MET A 28 -11.36 -2.56 85.48
CA MET A 28 -12.39 -1.86 84.69
C MET A 28 -11.73 -1.05 83.57
N SER A 29 -12.01 -1.46 82.34
CA SER A 29 -12.11 -0.64 81.12
C SER A 29 -11.17 0.57 81.03
N ARG A 30 -9.94 0.38 80.53
CA ARG A 30 -9.11 1.48 80.00
C ARG A 30 -9.75 2.05 78.74
N THR A 31 -10.73 2.92 79.01
CA THR A 31 -11.00 4.22 78.40
C THR A 31 -11.02 4.33 76.86
N PRO A 32 -12.22 4.41 76.27
CA PRO A 32 -12.45 4.95 74.91
C PRO A 32 -11.81 6.33 74.67
N LEU A 33 -11.52 7.08 75.73
CA LEU A 33 -10.97 8.44 75.69
C LEU A 33 -9.52 8.50 75.20
N ALA A 34 -8.64 7.56 75.56
CA ALA A 34 -7.23 7.62 75.12
C ALA A 34 -7.10 7.32 73.61
N SER A 35 -7.83 6.33 73.11
CA SER A 35 -7.92 6.02 71.68
C SER A 35 -8.53 7.18 70.88
N ALA A 36 -9.58 7.82 71.42
CA ALA A 36 -10.22 8.97 70.77
C ALA A 36 -9.28 10.17 70.63
N VAL A 37 -8.44 10.45 71.65
CA VAL A 37 -7.45 11.53 71.62
C VAL A 37 -6.34 11.24 70.59
N THR A 38 -5.82 10.00 70.55
CA THR A 38 -4.81 9.60 69.56
C THR A 38 -5.35 9.67 68.13
N GLN A 39 -6.59 9.21 67.90
CA GLN A 39 -7.25 9.27 66.59
C GLN A 39 -7.50 10.72 66.15
N PHE A 40 -7.96 11.59 67.05
CA PHE A 40 -8.15 13.01 66.77
C PHE A 40 -6.82 13.70 66.43
N HIS A 41 -5.76 13.47 67.22
CA HIS A 41 -4.45 14.04 66.96
C HIS A 41 -3.88 13.59 65.61
N SER A 42 -3.97 12.28 65.31
CA SER A 42 -3.55 11.74 64.01
C SER A 42 -4.31 12.40 62.86
N ALA A 43 -5.64 12.57 62.97
CA ALA A 43 -6.45 13.21 61.94
C ALA A 43 -6.07 14.69 61.73
N VAL A 44 -5.72 15.42 62.80
CA VAL A 44 -5.24 16.81 62.71
C VAL A 44 -3.89 16.89 62.02
N VAL A 45 -2.94 16.01 62.35
CA VAL A 45 -1.60 15.98 61.74
C VAL A 45 -1.69 15.69 60.24
N THR A 46 -2.42 14.63 59.86
CA THR A 46 -2.62 14.27 58.45
C THR A 46 -3.39 15.37 57.71
N GLY A 47 -4.40 15.97 58.35
CA GLY A 47 -5.16 17.11 57.80
C GLY A 47 -4.31 18.36 57.57
N GLN A 48 -3.36 18.66 58.46
CA GLN A 48 -2.44 19.79 58.28
C GLN A 48 -1.50 19.55 57.09
N GLN A 49 -1.02 18.32 56.90
CA GLN A 49 -0.23 17.95 55.73
C GLN A 49 -1.05 18.07 54.43
N LEU A 50 -2.30 17.61 54.44
CA LEU A 50 -3.20 17.79 53.30
C LEU A 50 -3.39 19.27 52.98
N LYS A 51 -3.64 20.12 53.99
CA LYS A 51 -3.78 21.56 53.80
C LYS A 51 -2.54 22.17 53.13
N THR A 52 -1.35 21.85 53.62
CA THR A 52 -0.10 22.33 53.01
C THR A 52 0.03 21.88 51.55
N ASN A 53 -0.32 20.63 51.25
CA ASN A 53 -0.34 20.13 49.88
C ASN A 53 -1.38 20.84 49.01
N THR A 54 -2.59 21.09 49.52
CA THR A 54 -3.65 21.83 48.83
C THR A 54 -3.26 23.28 48.58
N ASP A 55 -2.68 23.98 49.56
CA ASP A 55 -2.21 25.35 49.40
C ASP A 55 -1.11 25.43 48.32
N LYS A 56 -0.15 24.49 48.36
CA LYS A 56 0.86 24.37 47.31
C LYS A 56 0.22 24.09 45.95
N TYR A 57 -0.74 23.18 45.90
CA TYR A 57 -1.42 22.80 44.66
C TYR A 57 -2.24 23.95 44.07
N HIS A 58 -2.96 24.72 44.89
CA HIS A 58 -3.63 25.97 44.47
C HIS A 58 -2.64 26.97 43.88
N SER A 59 -1.43 27.09 44.46
CA SER A 59 -0.40 27.97 43.89
C SER A 59 0.09 27.51 42.51
N LEU A 60 0.01 26.20 42.21
CA LEU A 60 0.33 25.65 40.89
C LEU A 60 -0.81 25.87 39.90
N ILE A 61 -2.06 25.71 40.34
CA ILE A 61 -3.26 26.04 39.56
C ILE A 61 -3.23 27.50 39.12
N ALA A 62 -2.96 28.43 40.05
CA ALA A 62 -2.89 29.86 39.78
C ALA A 62 -1.74 30.26 38.82
N LYS A 63 -0.69 29.43 38.72
CA LYS A 63 0.41 29.61 37.76
C LYS A 63 0.13 28.98 36.39
N GLU A 64 -1.00 28.29 36.25
CA GLU A 64 -1.42 27.57 35.04
C GLU A 64 -0.38 26.56 34.50
N ASN A 65 0.53 26.09 35.36
CA ASN A 65 1.56 25.14 34.96
C ASN A 65 1.01 23.70 35.01
N LEU A 66 0.38 23.28 33.92
CA LEU A 66 -0.33 22.00 33.86
C LEU A 66 0.58 20.78 34.05
N GLU A 67 1.85 20.86 33.65
CA GLU A 67 2.83 19.80 33.90
C GLU A 67 3.07 19.61 35.40
N GLU A 68 3.30 20.69 36.13
CA GLU A 68 3.49 20.64 37.59
C GLU A 68 2.22 20.23 38.33
N ILE A 69 1.07 20.73 37.89
CA ILE A 69 -0.24 20.31 38.40
C ILE A 69 -0.39 18.79 38.23
N ASN A 70 -0.12 18.26 37.04
CA ASN A 70 -0.16 16.82 36.77
C ASN A 70 0.82 16.02 37.64
N ARG A 71 2.06 16.52 37.85
CA ARG A 71 3.07 15.88 38.73
C ARG A 71 2.58 15.75 40.17
N HIS A 72 1.84 16.73 40.66
CA HIS A 72 1.42 16.79 42.06
C HIS A 72 0.02 16.19 42.33
N TYR A 73 -0.77 15.93 41.30
CA TYR A 73 -2.17 15.50 41.42
C TYR A 73 -2.36 14.17 42.13
N ASP A 74 -1.67 13.11 41.70
CA ASP A 74 -1.85 11.78 42.30
C ASP A 74 -1.41 11.78 43.78
N GLY A 75 -0.38 12.58 44.10
CA GLY A 75 0.07 12.80 45.48
C GLY A 75 -0.97 13.52 46.35
N LEU A 76 -1.68 14.51 45.78
CA LEU A 76 -2.79 15.18 46.46
C LEU A 76 -3.96 14.21 46.69
N ILE A 77 -4.35 13.41 45.69
CA ILE A 77 -5.43 12.41 45.82
C ILE A 77 -5.09 11.39 46.90
N LYS A 78 -3.89 10.81 46.85
CA LYS A 78 -3.45 9.86 47.86
C LYS A 78 -3.51 10.47 49.27
N LYS A 79 -3.07 11.73 49.41
CA LYS A 79 -3.10 12.40 50.72
C LYS A 79 -4.51 12.73 51.19
N LEU A 80 -5.41 13.06 50.26
CA LEU A 80 -6.82 13.27 50.51
C LEU A 80 -7.46 12.00 51.07
N GLU A 81 -7.26 10.85 50.41
CA GLU A 81 -7.78 9.54 50.85
C GLU A 81 -7.24 9.13 52.23
N GLU A 82 -5.94 9.30 52.48
CA GLU A 82 -5.32 9.08 53.80
C GLU A 82 -5.96 9.94 54.88
N THR A 83 -6.25 11.20 54.57
CA THR A 83 -6.85 12.16 55.50
C THR A 83 -8.31 11.82 55.79
N GLU A 84 -9.09 11.45 54.77
CA GLU A 84 -10.47 11.01 54.93
C GLU A 84 -10.57 9.75 55.80
N ALA A 85 -9.67 8.79 55.59
CA ALA A 85 -9.57 7.59 56.42
C ALA A 85 -9.21 7.91 57.89
N ALA A 86 -8.27 8.84 58.11
CA ALA A 86 -7.88 9.27 59.46
C ALA A 86 -9.02 10.01 60.17
N ILE A 87 -9.73 10.91 59.48
CA ILE A 87 -10.90 11.63 60.03
C ILE A 87 -12.04 10.65 60.30
N GLY A 88 -12.26 9.65 59.45
CA GLY A 88 -13.28 8.61 59.63
C GLY A 88 -13.13 7.82 60.94
N LYS A 89 -11.90 7.71 61.46
CA LYS A 89 -11.59 7.05 62.75
C LYS A 89 -11.86 7.92 63.98
N VAL A 90 -12.13 9.22 63.83
CA VAL A 90 -12.43 10.11 64.98
C VAL A 90 -13.84 9.81 65.49
N PRO A 91 -14.07 9.48 66.77
CA PRO A 91 -15.38 9.02 67.25
C PRO A 91 -16.51 10.08 67.20
N ASP A 92 -16.20 11.36 67.40
CA ASP A 92 -17.18 12.44 67.46
C ASP A 92 -17.55 12.99 66.07
N GLN A 93 -18.83 12.96 65.73
CA GLN A 93 -19.35 13.39 64.42
C GLN A 93 -19.18 14.89 64.16
N LYS A 94 -19.33 15.74 65.18
CA LYS A 94 -19.21 17.20 65.05
C LYS A 94 -17.75 17.59 64.81
N LEU A 95 -16.82 16.91 65.47
CA LEU A 95 -15.38 17.03 65.21
C LEU A 95 -15.03 16.54 63.80
N ARG A 96 -15.52 15.37 63.37
CA ARG A 96 -15.34 14.89 61.98
C ARG A 96 -15.82 15.91 60.95
N GLY A 97 -17.01 16.47 61.15
CA GLY A 97 -17.58 17.49 60.27
C GLY A 97 -16.72 18.77 60.20
N THR A 98 -16.10 19.16 61.31
CA THR A 98 -15.20 20.32 61.37
C THR A 98 -13.87 20.05 60.65
N LEU A 99 -13.27 18.87 60.87
CA LEU A 99 -12.04 18.46 60.18
C LEU A 99 -12.27 18.32 58.66
N ASN A 100 -13.40 17.73 58.25
CA ASN A 100 -13.76 17.59 56.83
C ASN A 100 -13.92 18.95 56.14
N ARG A 101 -14.62 19.91 56.78
CA ARG A 101 -14.73 21.27 56.21
C ARG A 101 -13.39 21.98 56.13
N LYS A 102 -12.53 21.80 57.13
CA LYS A 102 -11.24 22.50 57.23
C LYS A 102 -10.18 21.96 56.27
N TYR A 103 -10.14 20.63 56.06
CA TYR A 103 -9.03 19.96 55.37
C TYR A 103 -9.46 19.26 54.08
N VAL A 104 -10.57 18.51 54.10
CA VAL A 104 -11.00 17.65 52.97
C VAL A 104 -11.72 18.45 51.89
N LYS A 105 -12.67 19.32 52.28
CA LYS A 105 -13.49 20.07 51.32
C LYS A 105 -12.64 20.94 50.36
N PRO A 106 -11.64 21.72 50.81
CA PRO A 106 -10.78 22.49 49.91
C PRO A 106 -9.99 21.61 48.93
N ALA A 107 -9.48 20.47 49.39
CA ALA A 107 -8.75 19.53 48.55
C ALA A 107 -9.65 18.85 47.49
N LYS A 108 -10.91 18.55 47.82
CA LYS A 108 -11.88 18.03 46.86
C LYS A 108 -12.23 19.03 45.78
N VAL A 109 -12.43 20.29 46.14
CA VAL A 109 -12.63 21.38 45.17
C VAL A 109 -11.42 21.45 44.23
N ALA A 110 -10.20 21.54 44.78
CA ALA A 110 -8.98 21.55 43.96
C ALA A 110 -8.83 20.33 43.03
N LYS A 111 -9.26 19.14 43.51
CA LYS A 111 -9.27 17.91 42.71
C LYS A 111 -10.27 18.01 41.56
N GLU A 112 -11.51 18.40 41.85
CA GLU A 112 -12.58 18.55 40.85
C GLU A 112 -12.20 19.60 39.81
N ASP A 113 -11.71 20.77 40.24
CA ASP A 113 -11.29 21.89 39.39
C ASP A 113 -10.19 21.50 38.38
N THR A 114 -9.38 20.46 38.67
CA THR A 114 -8.23 20.09 37.84
C THR A 114 -8.32 18.72 37.17
N MET A 115 -9.27 17.86 37.58
CA MET A 115 -9.36 16.47 37.13
C MET A 115 -9.47 16.35 35.60
N TYR A 116 -10.32 17.18 34.99
CA TYR A 116 -10.52 17.16 33.54
C TYR A 116 -9.29 17.67 32.79
N ARG A 117 -8.68 18.77 33.25
CA ARG A 117 -7.47 19.35 32.66
C ARG A 117 -6.30 18.36 32.67
N ILE A 118 -6.15 17.61 33.76
CA ILE A 118 -5.11 16.59 33.90
C ILE A 118 -5.41 15.38 33.01
N SER A 119 -6.67 14.95 32.96
CA SER A 119 -7.09 13.84 32.09
C SER A 119 -6.82 14.18 30.62
N GLN A 120 -7.15 15.39 30.19
CA GLN A 120 -6.84 15.90 28.85
C GLN A 120 -5.34 15.96 28.60
N TYR A 121 -4.55 16.49 29.55
CA TYR A 121 -3.09 16.55 29.43
C TYR A 121 -2.44 15.18 29.27
N ARG A 122 -2.82 14.22 30.14
CA ARG A 122 -2.32 12.83 30.09
C ARG A 122 -2.69 12.16 28.77
N LEU A 123 -3.93 12.33 28.30
CA LEU A 123 -4.38 11.79 27.02
C LEU A 123 -3.63 12.45 25.85
N ALA A 124 -3.39 13.76 25.89
CA ALA A 124 -2.61 14.46 24.88
C ALA A 124 -1.15 13.95 24.81
N LEU A 125 -0.51 13.64 25.95
CA LEU A 125 0.82 13.01 25.98
C LEU A 125 0.79 11.58 25.40
N LEU A 126 -0.26 10.81 25.69
CA LEU A 126 -0.44 9.48 25.11
C LEU A 126 -0.59 9.54 23.58
N ILE A 127 -1.39 10.49 23.07
CA ILE A 127 -1.56 10.75 21.64
C ILE A 127 -0.22 11.13 21.00
N GLU A 128 0.55 12.03 21.63
CA GLU A 128 1.87 12.44 21.16
C GLU A 128 2.83 11.24 21.04
N ASN A 129 2.86 10.36 22.04
CA ASN A 129 3.65 9.13 21.98
C ASN A 129 3.19 8.18 20.87
N ARG A 130 1.87 8.02 20.68
CA ARG A 130 1.31 7.15 19.62
C ARG A 130 1.53 7.70 18.22
N LEU A 131 1.52 9.03 18.06
CA LEU A 131 1.93 9.70 16.82
C LEU A 131 3.39 9.40 16.49
N ASN A 132 4.28 9.46 17.48
CA ASN A 132 5.70 9.09 17.31
C ASN A 132 5.89 7.60 16.96
N GLN A 133 4.92 6.74 17.27
CA GLN A 133 4.88 5.32 16.94
C GLN A 133 4.08 4.99 15.66
N ALA A 134 3.59 6.00 14.94
CA ALA A 134 2.74 5.84 13.75
C ALA A 134 1.48 4.97 13.93
N SER A 135 0.92 4.92 15.14
CA SER A 135 -0.27 4.11 15.47
C SER A 135 -1.59 4.86 15.17
N LEU A 136 -1.90 5.08 13.89
CA LEU A 136 -2.96 6.00 13.44
C LEU A 136 -4.37 5.69 13.96
N GLU A 137 -4.79 4.42 13.97
CA GLU A 137 -6.13 4.04 14.46
C GLU A 137 -6.32 4.40 15.94
N GLN A 138 -5.30 4.14 16.76
CA GLN A 138 -5.31 4.43 18.18
C GLN A 138 -5.28 5.94 18.43
N VAL A 139 -4.51 6.68 17.65
CA VAL A 139 -4.50 8.16 17.67
C VAL A 139 -5.89 8.72 17.34
N ARG A 140 -6.54 8.22 16.28
CA ARG A 140 -7.89 8.64 15.87
C ARG A 140 -8.90 8.41 16.99
N SER A 141 -8.88 7.23 17.61
CA SER A 141 -9.75 6.90 18.76
C SER A 141 -9.51 7.82 19.96
N ASP A 142 -8.26 8.14 20.26
CA ASP A 142 -7.90 8.98 21.40
C ASP A 142 -8.15 10.47 21.16
N LEU A 143 -7.96 10.99 19.94
CA LEU A 143 -8.36 12.35 19.58
C LEU A 143 -9.87 12.54 19.76
N ASN A 144 -10.67 11.55 19.37
CA ASN A 144 -12.10 11.54 19.62
C ASN A 144 -12.44 11.55 21.12
N LYS A 145 -11.67 10.86 21.97
CA LYS A 145 -11.81 10.93 23.43
C LYS A 145 -11.42 12.31 23.95
N LEU A 146 -10.33 12.90 23.46
CA LEU A 146 -9.84 14.22 23.85
C LEU A 146 -10.88 15.31 23.55
N HIS A 147 -11.49 15.28 22.36
CA HIS A 147 -12.62 16.15 22.01
C HIS A 147 -13.83 16.02 22.94
N ARG A 148 -14.14 14.81 23.41
CA ARG A 148 -15.23 14.62 24.38
C ARG A 148 -14.89 15.19 25.74
N LEU A 149 -13.65 15.04 26.19
CA LEU A 149 -13.17 15.61 27.45
C LEU A 149 -13.13 17.14 27.40
N GLU A 150 -12.74 17.72 26.26
CA GLU A 150 -12.73 19.18 26.07
C GLU A 150 -14.13 19.77 26.11
N ARG A 151 -15.09 19.16 25.38
CA ARG A 151 -16.50 19.58 25.43
C ARG A 151 -17.06 19.60 26.86
N ARG A 152 -16.84 18.52 27.62
CA ARG A 152 -17.26 18.46 29.03
C ARG A 152 -16.60 19.54 29.89
N ASN A 153 -15.31 19.81 29.67
CA ASN A 153 -14.60 20.87 30.40
C ASN A 153 -15.16 22.26 30.05
N MET A 154 -15.54 22.51 28.79
CA MET A 154 -16.17 23.76 28.37
C MET A 154 -17.57 23.95 28.96
N ASP A 155 -18.35 22.86 29.06
CA ASP A 155 -19.69 22.90 29.67
C ASP A 155 -19.61 23.25 31.16
N GLU A 156 -18.60 22.75 31.86
CA GLU A 156 -18.39 23.00 33.30
C GLU A 156 -17.61 24.30 33.59
N HIS A 157 -16.71 24.71 32.69
CA HIS A 157 -15.79 25.84 32.86
C HIS A 157 -15.68 26.70 31.58
N PRO A 158 -16.75 27.42 31.18
CA PRO A 158 -16.83 28.11 29.89
C PRO A 158 -15.82 29.25 29.71
N ALA A 159 -15.30 29.83 30.79
CA ALA A 159 -14.28 30.88 30.76
C ALA A 159 -12.89 30.38 30.32
N GLU A 160 -12.66 29.06 30.28
CA GLU A 160 -11.37 28.46 29.88
C GLU A 160 -11.31 28.11 28.37
N SER A 161 -12.28 28.53 27.57
CA SER A 161 -12.28 28.31 26.11
C SER A 161 -11.11 29.09 25.48
N GLY A 162 -10.08 28.38 25.00
CA GLY A 162 -8.84 28.97 24.47
C GLY A 162 -7.56 28.62 25.24
N SER A 163 -7.63 27.69 26.20
CA SER A 163 -6.47 27.26 26.99
C SER A 163 -5.33 26.61 26.17
N MET A 164 -4.14 26.52 26.77
CA MET A 164 -2.96 25.82 26.24
C MET A 164 -3.26 24.37 25.78
N LEU A 165 -4.25 23.70 26.39
CA LEU A 165 -4.69 22.36 26.01
C LEU A 165 -5.39 22.33 24.65
N SER A 166 -6.21 23.34 24.33
CA SER A 166 -6.85 23.48 23.03
C SER A 166 -5.81 23.70 21.93
N ALA A 167 -4.79 24.53 22.19
CA ALA A 167 -3.66 24.70 21.26
C ALA A 167 -2.86 23.41 21.07
N LYS A 168 -2.59 22.65 22.15
CA LYS A 168 -1.92 21.35 22.07
C LYS A 168 -2.76 20.34 21.28
N ARG A 169 -4.08 20.28 21.49
CA ARG A 169 -5.00 19.44 20.69
C ARG A 169 -4.92 19.80 19.22
N ILE A 170 -5.09 21.06 18.85
CA ILE A 170 -5.02 21.51 17.44
C ILE A 170 -3.69 21.09 16.80
N ARG A 171 -2.58 21.23 17.53
CA ARG A 171 -1.27 20.75 17.07
C ARG A 171 -1.24 19.23 16.87
N LEU A 172 -1.76 18.45 17.80
CA LEU A 172 -1.82 16.99 17.70
C LEU A 172 -2.75 16.54 16.56
N GLU A 173 -3.87 17.23 16.33
CA GLU A 173 -4.75 17.02 15.19
C GLU A 173 -4.05 17.35 13.88
N GLN A 174 -3.31 18.46 13.82
CA GLN A 174 -2.53 18.80 12.64
C GLN A 174 -1.44 17.76 12.38
N GLN A 175 -0.72 17.33 13.42
CA GLN A 175 0.27 16.24 13.31
C GLN A 175 -0.38 14.93 12.89
N PHE A 176 -1.55 14.60 13.43
CA PHE A 176 -2.32 13.44 13.01
C PHE A 176 -2.75 13.58 11.55
N LEU A 177 -3.30 14.71 11.11
CA LEU A 177 -3.69 14.93 9.72
C LEU A 177 -2.48 14.94 8.78
N ASP A 178 -1.33 15.42 9.23
CA ASP A 178 -0.08 15.37 8.47
C ASP A 178 0.41 13.93 8.35
N LEU A 179 0.34 13.15 9.43
CA LEU A 179 0.71 11.74 9.44
C LEU A 179 -0.29 10.88 8.67
N ASP A 180 -1.59 11.04 8.87
CA ASP A 180 -2.69 10.38 8.16
C ASP A 180 -2.60 10.68 6.66
N ARG A 181 -2.32 11.94 6.27
CA ARG A 181 -2.03 12.28 4.86
C ARG A 181 -0.71 11.69 4.37
N ALA A 182 0.31 11.63 5.23
CA ALA A 182 1.60 11.04 4.87
C ALA A 182 1.56 9.53 4.77
N TYR A 183 0.58 8.85 5.38
CA TYR A 183 0.35 7.40 5.33
C TYR A 183 -0.90 7.02 4.54
N ASP A 184 -1.57 8.00 3.91
CA ASP A 184 -2.70 7.76 3.02
C ASP A 184 -2.20 6.87 1.88
N VAL A 185 -2.75 5.66 1.78
CA VAL A 185 -2.46 4.72 0.69
C VAL A 185 -2.83 5.30 -0.67
N ASN A 186 -3.68 6.33 -0.70
CA ASN A 186 -4.01 7.11 -1.88
C ASN A 186 -3.07 8.29 -2.12
N ASN A 187 -2.13 8.58 -1.20
CA ASN A 187 -1.07 9.55 -1.38
C ASN A 187 0.19 8.87 -1.97
N PRO A 188 0.43 8.99 -3.28
CA PRO A 188 1.53 8.31 -3.94
C PRO A 188 2.93 8.76 -3.49
N TYR A 189 3.04 9.90 -2.79
CA TYR A 189 4.30 10.32 -2.17
C TYR A 189 4.71 9.41 -1.00
N PHE A 190 3.74 8.79 -0.32
CA PHE A 190 3.98 7.78 0.70
C PHE A 190 4.50 6.48 0.09
N LEU A 191 3.93 6.10 -1.06
CA LEU A 191 4.25 4.84 -1.72
C LEU A 191 5.68 4.83 -2.26
N PHE A 192 6.22 5.98 -2.66
CA PHE A 192 7.58 6.08 -3.23
C PHE A 192 8.37 7.24 -2.60
N PRO A 193 8.77 7.14 -1.32
CA PRO A 193 9.42 8.24 -0.62
C PRO A 193 10.78 8.60 -1.25
N GLN A 194 11.51 7.60 -1.74
CA GLN A 194 12.79 7.81 -2.41
C GLN A 194 12.63 8.51 -3.78
N LEU A 195 11.61 8.15 -4.56
CA LEU A 195 11.34 8.82 -5.83
C LEU A 195 10.79 10.23 -5.64
N THR A 196 10.03 10.45 -4.57
CA THR A 196 9.60 11.79 -4.16
C THR A 196 10.79 12.67 -3.80
N SER A 197 11.72 12.15 -2.98
CA SER A 197 12.98 12.83 -2.65
C SER A 197 13.84 13.07 -3.89
N LEU A 198 13.89 12.11 -4.82
CA LEU A 198 14.59 12.26 -6.09
C LEU A 198 13.97 13.39 -6.92
N LYS A 199 12.64 13.45 -7.03
CA LYS A 199 11.93 14.52 -7.74
C LYS A 199 12.33 15.90 -7.23
N ASP A 200 12.32 16.09 -5.92
CA ASP A 200 12.58 17.40 -5.32
C ASP A 200 14.03 17.86 -5.52
N ARG A 201 14.97 16.92 -5.57
CA ARG A 201 16.38 17.22 -5.83
C ARG A 201 16.73 17.24 -7.31
N TRP A 202 15.93 16.61 -8.19
CA TRP A 202 16.23 16.43 -9.62
C TRP A 202 16.64 17.71 -10.36
N PRO A 203 15.98 18.87 -10.17
CA PRO A 203 16.37 20.10 -10.85
C PRO A 203 17.77 20.62 -10.44
N ARG A 204 18.25 20.22 -9.26
CA ARG A 204 19.53 20.66 -8.68
C ARG A 204 20.67 19.67 -8.91
N LEU A 205 20.37 18.46 -9.39
CA LEU A 205 21.40 17.47 -9.69
C LEU A 205 22.20 17.87 -10.92
N SER A 206 23.53 17.70 -10.84
CA SER A 206 24.41 17.74 -12.01
C SER A 206 24.05 16.62 -12.99
N GLU A 207 24.54 16.70 -14.23
CA GLU A 207 24.34 15.63 -15.22
C GLU A 207 24.86 14.28 -14.69
N LYS A 208 26.03 14.27 -14.04
CA LYS A 208 26.57 13.09 -13.37
C LYS A 208 25.62 12.57 -12.28
N GLY A 209 25.12 13.45 -11.41
CA GLY A 209 24.18 13.06 -10.36
C GLY A 209 22.88 12.46 -10.90
N LYS A 210 22.37 12.97 -12.03
CA LYS A 210 21.23 12.37 -12.73
C LYS A 210 21.58 11.00 -13.32
N SER A 211 22.75 10.87 -13.95
CA SER A 211 23.21 9.58 -14.49
C SER A 211 23.41 8.53 -13.39
N ASP A 212 23.93 8.93 -12.23
CA ASP A 212 24.09 8.06 -11.07
C ASP A 212 22.72 7.58 -10.57
N ALA A 213 21.74 8.48 -10.46
CA ALA A 213 20.36 8.11 -10.09
C ALA A 213 19.73 7.13 -11.09
N LEU A 214 19.97 7.32 -12.39
CA LEU A 214 19.49 6.42 -13.46
C LEU A 214 20.08 5.01 -13.40
N SER A 215 21.27 4.87 -12.82
CA SER A 215 21.94 3.58 -12.66
C SER A 215 21.50 2.82 -11.42
N ASN A 216 20.69 3.43 -10.56
CA ASN A 216 20.27 2.82 -9.31
C ASN A 216 18.95 2.07 -9.46
N ASP A 217 18.76 1.06 -8.62
CA ASP A 217 17.50 0.39 -8.40
C ASP A 217 16.41 1.41 -8.10
N ALA A 218 15.30 1.32 -8.83
CA ALA A 218 14.30 2.36 -8.83
C ALA A 218 13.49 2.45 -7.53
N TRP A 219 13.54 1.40 -6.72
CA TRP A 219 12.83 1.33 -5.45
C TRP A 219 13.69 1.87 -4.31
N THR A 220 14.85 1.24 -4.11
CA THR A 220 15.75 1.56 -3.01
C THR A 220 16.58 2.80 -3.29
N MET A 221 16.81 3.14 -4.56
CA MET A 221 17.76 4.15 -5.03
C MET A 221 19.20 3.92 -4.51
N LYS A 222 19.53 2.71 -4.05
CA LYS A 222 20.81 2.35 -3.42
C LYS A 222 21.68 1.46 -4.30
N GLU A 223 21.15 0.31 -4.70
CA GLU A 223 21.88 -0.69 -5.48
C GLU A 223 21.91 -0.32 -6.97
N LYS A 224 22.80 -0.94 -7.76
CA LYS A 224 22.80 -0.73 -9.21
C LYS A 224 21.71 -1.58 -9.87
N THR A 225 20.94 -0.97 -10.75
CA THR A 225 19.91 -1.69 -11.51
C THR A 225 20.51 -2.37 -12.74
N LYS A 226 20.05 -3.60 -13.00
CA LYS A 226 20.27 -4.27 -14.28
C LYS A 226 19.28 -3.80 -15.34
N TYR A 227 18.10 -3.33 -14.93
CA TYR A 227 16.98 -2.96 -15.78
C TYR A 227 16.71 -1.46 -15.70
N LEU A 228 17.02 -0.75 -16.77
CA LEU A 228 16.84 0.69 -16.91
C LEU A 228 15.37 1.08 -17.06
N GLY A 229 14.50 0.19 -17.54
CA GLY A 229 13.09 0.49 -17.76
C GLY A 229 12.27 0.72 -16.49
N TYR A 230 12.75 0.26 -15.33
CA TYR A 230 11.98 0.33 -14.07
C TYR A 230 11.86 1.74 -13.52
N LEU A 231 12.94 2.53 -13.47
CA LEU A 231 12.86 3.90 -12.95
C LEU A 231 11.87 4.79 -13.76
N PRO A 232 11.91 4.80 -15.10
CA PRO A 232 10.92 5.52 -15.90
C PRO A 232 9.49 5.04 -15.65
N LYS A 233 9.26 3.73 -15.55
CA LYS A 233 7.95 3.15 -15.24
C LYS A 233 7.38 3.74 -13.95
N HIS A 234 8.13 3.69 -12.86
CA HIS A 234 7.68 4.18 -11.55
C HIS A 234 7.42 5.69 -11.54
N ILE A 235 8.28 6.48 -12.21
CA ILE A 235 8.07 7.93 -12.35
C ILE A 235 6.84 8.23 -13.22
N GLY A 236 6.62 7.45 -14.28
CA GLY A 236 5.43 7.54 -15.13
C GLY A 236 4.17 7.25 -14.34
N PHE A 237 4.18 6.19 -13.53
CA PHE A 237 3.10 5.85 -12.62
C PHE A 237 2.82 7.01 -11.64
N LEU A 238 3.86 7.53 -10.96
CA LEU A 238 3.72 8.69 -10.06
C LEU A 238 3.12 9.91 -10.75
N TYR A 239 3.50 10.22 -11.99
CA TYR A 239 2.84 11.25 -12.79
C TYR A 239 1.36 10.94 -13.03
N HIS A 240 1.03 9.69 -13.35
CA HIS A 240 -0.35 9.29 -13.61
C HIS A 240 -1.26 9.53 -12.40
N VAL A 241 -0.81 9.14 -11.20
CA VAL A 241 -1.60 9.24 -9.97
C VAL A 241 -1.61 10.65 -9.37
N THR A 242 -0.50 11.40 -9.44
CA THR A 242 -0.43 12.77 -8.86
C THR A 242 -0.83 13.88 -9.82
N LYS A 243 -0.70 13.64 -11.12
CA LYS A 243 -0.66 14.68 -12.17
C LYS A 243 0.45 15.73 -11.99
N ASP A 244 1.44 15.51 -11.10
CA ASP A 244 2.55 16.44 -10.88
C ASP A 244 3.48 16.46 -12.11
N ARG A 245 3.49 17.61 -12.80
CA ARG A 245 4.25 17.81 -14.04
C ARG A 245 5.76 17.69 -13.83
N ALA A 246 6.28 17.80 -12.61
CA ALA A 246 7.69 17.60 -12.33
C ALA A 246 8.15 16.17 -12.68
N TYR A 247 7.35 15.14 -12.38
CA TYR A 247 7.66 13.76 -12.78
C TYR A 247 7.71 13.60 -14.30
N LYS A 248 6.73 14.17 -15.03
CA LYS A 248 6.75 14.17 -16.50
C LYS A 248 7.96 14.91 -17.06
N LYS A 249 8.40 16.01 -16.43
CA LYS A 249 9.63 16.72 -16.80
C LYS A 249 10.88 15.86 -16.54
N MET A 250 10.95 15.15 -15.41
CA MET A 250 12.06 14.25 -15.11
C MET A 250 12.24 13.21 -16.22
N LEU A 251 11.16 12.56 -16.66
CA LEU A 251 11.21 11.60 -17.77
C LEU A 251 11.73 12.21 -19.07
N LYS A 252 11.31 13.44 -19.40
CA LYS A 252 11.87 14.16 -20.55
C LYS A 252 13.38 14.39 -20.41
N ASP A 253 13.83 14.81 -19.23
CA ASP A 253 15.25 15.03 -18.94
C ASP A 253 16.07 13.73 -18.98
N MET A 254 15.45 12.56 -18.71
CA MET A 254 16.10 11.25 -18.74
C MET A 254 16.42 10.78 -20.17
N MET A 255 15.59 11.10 -21.16
CA MET A 255 15.74 10.56 -22.52
C MET A 255 17.09 10.93 -23.18
N PRO A 256 17.59 12.18 -23.10
CA PRO A 256 18.93 12.51 -23.56
C PRO A 256 20.04 11.75 -22.81
N LEU A 257 19.88 11.52 -21.50
CA LEU A 257 20.85 10.79 -20.68
C LEU A 257 20.93 9.32 -21.06
N TYR A 258 19.80 8.68 -21.36
CA TYR A 258 19.76 7.32 -21.91
C TYR A 258 20.50 7.23 -23.25
N LYS A 259 20.21 8.15 -24.17
CA LYS A 259 20.92 8.20 -25.45
C LYS A 259 22.43 8.36 -25.28
N LYS A 260 22.86 9.17 -24.30
CA LYS A 260 24.28 9.46 -24.06
C LYS A 260 25.02 8.32 -23.36
N ASN A 261 24.43 7.74 -22.31
CA ASN A 261 25.16 6.89 -21.36
C ASN A 261 24.78 5.41 -21.48
N TYR A 262 23.61 5.09 -22.04
CA TYR A 262 23.04 3.75 -21.99
C TYR A 262 22.72 3.16 -23.37
N ILE A 263 22.81 3.93 -24.45
CA ILE A 263 22.70 3.41 -25.81
C ILE A 263 24.10 3.20 -26.40
N LYS A 264 24.51 1.94 -26.53
CA LYS A 264 25.78 1.54 -27.16
C LYS A 264 25.52 0.65 -28.36
N ASN A 265 26.05 1.03 -29.53
CA ASN A 265 25.76 0.39 -30.82
C ASN A 265 24.25 0.32 -31.13
N GLY A 266 23.52 1.37 -30.75
CA GLY A 266 22.06 1.45 -30.91
C GLY A 266 21.24 0.65 -29.90
N LYS A 267 21.86 -0.18 -29.06
CA LYS A 267 21.20 -1.05 -28.07
C LYS A 267 21.13 -0.36 -26.71
N LEU A 268 19.94 -0.26 -26.12
CA LEU A 268 19.74 0.23 -24.75
C LEU A 268 20.21 -0.83 -23.75
N ARG A 269 21.26 -0.52 -22.97
CA ARG A 269 21.82 -1.42 -21.98
C ARG A 269 22.36 -0.71 -20.74
N SER A 270 22.10 -1.29 -19.57
CA SER A 270 22.74 -0.90 -18.31
C SER A 270 24.26 -1.11 -18.39
N MET A 271 25.02 -0.51 -17.48
CA MET A 271 26.48 -0.62 -17.49
C MET A 271 26.96 -2.07 -17.38
N ASP A 272 26.28 -2.87 -16.55
CA ASP A 272 26.57 -4.32 -16.40
C ASP A 272 26.36 -5.07 -17.72
N TYR A 273 25.25 -4.82 -18.42
CA TYR A 273 24.99 -5.48 -19.69
C TYR A 273 25.91 -4.98 -20.82
N GLN A 274 26.30 -3.70 -20.81
CA GLN A 274 27.34 -3.20 -21.69
C GLN A 274 28.69 -3.88 -21.45
N ALA A 275 29.06 -4.11 -20.18
CA ALA A 275 30.29 -4.79 -19.80
C ALA A 275 30.27 -6.28 -20.20
N SER A 276 29.10 -6.93 -20.13
CA SER A 276 28.95 -8.32 -20.58
C SER A 276 29.17 -8.49 -22.09
N GLY A 277 28.95 -7.43 -22.88
CA GLY A 277 28.99 -7.50 -24.34
C GLY A 277 27.79 -8.23 -24.97
N TRP A 278 26.77 -8.57 -24.18
CA TRP A 278 25.55 -9.23 -24.65
C TRP A 278 24.34 -8.30 -24.62
N TRP A 279 23.35 -8.63 -25.44
CA TRP A 279 22.01 -8.04 -25.39
C TRP A 279 21.00 -9.18 -25.29
N TYR A 280 20.48 -9.37 -24.08
CA TYR A 280 19.62 -10.49 -23.72
C TYR A 280 18.15 -10.18 -23.96
N ARG A 281 17.36 -11.19 -24.34
CA ARG A 281 15.92 -11.03 -24.61
C ARG A 281 15.16 -10.51 -23.39
N ASP A 282 15.51 -11.01 -22.20
CA ASP A 282 14.90 -10.62 -20.93
C ASP A 282 15.11 -9.12 -20.66
N GLN A 283 16.37 -8.70 -20.75
CA GLN A 283 16.75 -7.31 -20.59
C GLN A 283 16.03 -6.42 -21.61
N PHE A 284 16.14 -6.75 -22.91
CA PHE A 284 15.50 -5.99 -23.98
C PHE A 284 14.01 -5.81 -23.73
N ALA A 285 13.32 -6.89 -23.37
CA ALA A 285 11.88 -6.87 -23.19
C ALA A 285 11.46 -6.13 -21.91
N ARG A 286 12.16 -6.30 -20.78
CA ARG A 286 11.89 -5.57 -19.54
C ARG A 286 12.16 -4.08 -19.64
N ASP A 287 13.29 -3.70 -20.23
CA ASP A 287 13.66 -2.29 -20.40
C ASP A 287 12.68 -1.57 -21.33
N SER A 288 12.37 -2.18 -22.48
CA SER A 288 11.42 -1.65 -23.44
C SER A 288 9.99 -1.58 -22.87
N ARG A 289 9.54 -2.61 -22.15
CA ARG A 289 8.21 -2.61 -21.52
C ARG A 289 8.09 -1.56 -20.42
N GLY A 290 9.09 -1.43 -19.54
CA GLY A 290 9.06 -0.39 -18.50
C GLY A 290 9.00 1.03 -19.08
N LEU A 291 9.74 1.28 -20.17
CA LEU A 291 9.61 2.51 -20.94
C LEU A 291 8.22 2.68 -21.56
N LEU A 292 7.65 1.63 -22.14
CA LEU A 292 6.33 1.66 -22.75
C LEU A 292 5.23 1.95 -21.71
N GLU A 293 5.30 1.37 -20.52
CA GLU A 293 4.41 1.70 -19.40
C GLU A 293 4.55 3.18 -19.01
N ALA A 294 5.78 3.70 -18.89
CA ALA A 294 6.00 5.13 -18.64
C ALA A 294 5.38 6.02 -19.73
N TYR A 295 5.46 5.59 -20.99
CA TYR A 295 4.77 6.24 -22.10
C TYR A 295 3.25 6.17 -21.96
N GLN A 296 2.66 5.03 -21.61
CA GLN A 296 1.21 4.88 -21.46
C GLN A 296 0.66 5.87 -20.43
N TYR A 297 1.39 6.13 -19.35
CA TYR A 297 1.04 7.11 -18.33
C TYR A 297 1.25 8.57 -18.74
N THR A 298 2.32 8.86 -19.48
CA THR A 298 2.78 10.25 -19.70
C THR A 298 2.47 10.79 -21.08
N LYS A 299 2.24 9.90 -22.05
CA LYS A 299 2.06 10.15 -23.48
C LYS A 299 3.21 10.97 -24.10
N LEU A 300 4.45 10.74 -23.63
CA LEU A 300 5.68 11.37 -24.14
C LEU A 300 6.18 10.65 -25.42
N PRO A 301 6.00 11.22 -26.62
CA PRO A 301 6.31 10.52 -27.88
C PRO A 301 7.78 10.10 -28.00
N GLU A 302 8.71 10.82 -27.37
CA GLU A 302 10.14 10.48 -27.34
C GLU A 302 10.44 9.14 -26.65
N ILE A 303 9.60 8.73 -25.69
CA ILE A 303 9.71 7.43 -25.02
C ILE A 303 9.25 6.32 -25.98
N LEU A 304 8.06 6.46 -26.57
CA LEU A 304 7.54 5.48 -27.54
C LEU A 304 8.48 5.32 -28.74
N ALA A 305 9.01 6.41 -29.28
CA ALA A 305 9.97 6.37 -30.38
C ALA A 305 11.27 5.62 -30.00
N MET A 306 11.69 5.67 -28.73
CA MET A 306 12.82 4.88 -28.26
C MET A 306 12.48 3.39 -28.21
N VAL A 307 11.30 3.04 -27.67
CA VAL A 307 10.81 1.65 -27.58
C VAL A 307 10.67 1.06 -28.98
N ASP A 308 9.97 1.74 -29.90
CA ASP A 308 9.79 1.29 -31.28
C ASP A 308 11.14 1.07 -31.98
N LYS A 309 12.11 1.97 -31.77
CA LYS A 309 13.46 1.82 -32.31
C LYS A 309 14.19 0.60 -31.73
N GLN A 310 14.07 0.33 -30.43
CA GLN A 310 14.67 -0.86 -29.83
C GLN A 310 14.01 -2.14 -30.36
N ALA A 311 12.69 -2.17 -30.48
CA ALA A 311 11.95 -3.32 -31.01
C ALA A 311 12.29 -3.61 -32.48
N ALA A 312 12.37 -2.57 -33.32
CA ALA A 312 12.79 -2.69 -34.71
C ALA A 312 14.23 -3.21 -34.83
N LEU A 313 15.15 -2.66 -34.03
CA LEU A 313 16.54 -3.11 -34.00
C LEU A 313 16.66 -4.57 -33.52
N TRP A 314 15.85 -4.97 -32.53
CA TRP A 314 15.82 -6.35 -32.05
C TRP A 314 15.39 -7.32 -33.15
N ILE A 315 14.28 -7.01 -33.85
CA ILE A 315 13.80 -7.80 -34.99
C ILE A 315 14.84 -7.89 -36.10
N GLU A 316 15.52 -6.78 -36.42
CA GLU A 316 16.54 -6.73 -37.47
C GLU A 316 17.78 -7.56 -37.12
N LYS A 317 18.26 -7.46 -35.86
CA LYS A 317 19.56 -8.02 -35.47
C LYS A 317 19.48 -9.41 -34.86
N VAL A 318 18.33 -9.81 -34.31
CA VAL A 318 18.20 -11.06 -33.55
C VAL A 318 17.36 -12.06 -34.36
N PRO A 319 17.99 -13.06 -35.00
CA PRO A 319 17.27 -14.00 -35.85
C PRO A 319 16.37 -14.93 -35.04
N ARG A 320 15.10 -15.05 -35.43
CA ARG A 320 14.18 -16.07 -34.88
C ARG A 320 14.42 -17.43 -35.53
N LYS A 321 14.21 -18.53 -34.79
CA LYS A 321 14.24 -19.91 -35.33
C LYS A 321 13.14 -20.77 -34.73
N ARG A 322 12.82 -21.87 -35.42
CA ARG A 322 11.86 -22.86 -34.92
C ARG A 322 12.41 -23.65 -33.74
N ASN A 323 11.65 -23.72 -32.65
CA ASN A 323 11.84 -24.60 -31.50
C ASN A 323 10.45 -25.12 -31.06
N LEU A 324 10.30 -26.43 -30.88
CA LEU A 324 9.01 -27.09 -30.61
C LEU A 324 7.87 -26.71 -31.56
N GLY A 325 8.19 -26.41 -32.83
CA GLY A 325 7.20 -26.00 -33.84
C GLY A 325 6.91 -24.49 -33.90
N TYR A 326 7.45 -23.71 -32.96
CA TYR A 326 7.21 -22.27 -32.85
C TYR A 326 8.44 -21.45 -33.19
N THR A 327 8.26 -20.30 -33.82
CA THR A 327 9.36 -19.42 -34.25
C THR A 327 9.67 -18.40 -33.15
N VAL A 328 10.76 -18.60 -32.41
CA VAL A 328 11.10 -17.83 -31.20
C VAL A 328 12.44 -17.11 -31.31
N PHE A 329 12.63 -16.08 -30.49
CA PHE A 329 13.91 -15.42 -30.31
C PHE A 329 14.87 -16.25 -29.43
N PRO A 330 16.18 -16.22 -29.71
CA PRO A 330 17.20 -16.81 -28.87
C PRO A 330 17.36 -16.02 -27.56
N TYR A 331 18.13 -16.57 -26.64
CA TYR A 331 18.46 -15.95 -25.35
C TYR A 331 19.05 -14.54 -25.50
N GLY A 332 19.80 -14.27 -26.56
CA GLY A 332 20.35 -12.95 -26.87
C GLY A 332 21.34 -12.97 -28.02
N ILE A 333 21.97 -11.81 -28.24
CA ILE A 333 23.03 -11.62 -29.23
C ILE A 333 24.22 -10.88 -28.62
N SER A 334 25.44 -11.34 -28.89
CA SER A 334 26.66 -10.64 -28.45
C SER A 334 26.99 -9.45 -29.36
N ASP A 335 27.86 -8.55 -28.91
CA ASP A 335 28.35 -7.43 -29.72
C ASP A 335 29.20 -7.90 -30.92
N LYS A 336 29.67 -9.15 -30.89
CA LYS A 336 30.34 -9.81 -32.02
C LYS A 336 29.37 -10.51 -32.97
N GLY A 337 28.07 -10.51 -32.67
CA GLY A 337 27.04 -11.17 -33.48
C GLY A 337 26.83 -12.66 -33.14
N GLU A 338 27.40 -13.16 -32.04
CA GLU A 338 27.17 -14.54 -31.60
C GLU A 338 25.73 -14.67 -31.09
N ILE A 339 25.06 -15.75 -31.50
CA ILE A 339 23.66 -16.01 -31.15
C ILE A 339 23.59 -16.99 -29.97
N GLY A 340 22.86 -16.60 -28.92
CA GLY A 340 22.60 -17.46 -27.77
C GLY A 340 21.68 -18.64 -28.09
N PRO A 341 21.47 -19.56 -27.13
CA PRO A 341 20.59 -20.72 -27.34
C PRO A 341 19.14 -20.29 -27.59
N TYR A 342 18.41 -21.09 -28.38
CA TYR A 342 16.96 -20.92 -28.60
C TYR A 342 16.12 -21.61 -27.53
N GLU A 343 16.73 -22.00 -26.41
CA GLU A 343 16.06 -22.61 -25.28
C GLU A 343 14.89 -21.73 -24.80
N LEU A 344 13.76 -22.38 -24.61
CA LEU A 344 12.57 -21.72 -24.07
C LEU A 344 12.73 -21.54 -22.56
N ASN A 345 12.46 -20.32 -22.10
CA ASN A 345 12.36 -19.95 -20.71
C ASN A 345 11.01 -19.25 -20.55
N PRO A 346 10.02 -19.88 -19.87
CA PRO A 346 8.66 -19.35 -19.77
C PRO A 346 8.56 -17.88 -19.42
N ASN A 347 9.34 -17.41 -18.44
CA ASN A 347 9.34 -16.03 -18.01
C ASN A 347 9.86 -15.10 -19.11
N GLN A 348 11.01 -15.41 -19.70
CA GLN A 348 11.64 -14.53 -20.70
C GLN A 348 10.88 -14.49 -22.03
N ASN A 349 10.35 -15.62 -22.48
CA ASN A 349 9.56 -15.69 -23.71
C ASN A 349 8.23 -14.92 -23.54
N LEU A 350 7.52 -15.10 -22.42
CA LEU A 350 6.31 -14.33 -22.13
C LEU A 350 6.59 -12.83 -21.96
N GLN A 351 7.75 -12.44 -21.41
CA GLN A 351 8.13 -11.03 -21.33
C GLN A 351 8.27 -10.39 -22.73
N VAL A 352 8.82 -11.11 -23.71
CA VAL A 352 8.87 -10.67 -25.12
C VAL A 352 7.46 -10.58 -25.70
N ALA A 353 6.62 -11.60 -25.47
CA ALA A 353 5.23 -11.59 -25.90
C ALA A 353 4.45 -10.40 -25.32
N SER A 354 4.61 -10.09 -24.03
CA SER A 354 3.97 -8.94 -23.40
C SER A 354 4.38 -7.62 -24.05
N LEU A 355 5.67 -7.40 -24.33
CA LEU A 355 6.14 -6.19 -25.02
C LEU A 355 5.48 -6.04 -26.40
N PHE A 356 5.55 -7.08 -27.24
CA PHE A 356 4.99 -7.00 -28.59
C PHE A 356 3.46 -6.96 -28.60
N SER A 357 2.81 -7.50 -27.57
CA SER A 357 1.37 -7.35 -27.35
C SER A 357 1.01 -5.89 -27.09
N GLU A 358 1.70 -5.23 -26.15
CA GLU A 358 1.45 -3.81 -25.86
C GLU A 358 1.73 -2.91 -27.07
N LEU A 359 2.79 -3.19 -27.84
CA LEU A 359 3.10 -2.47 -29.08
C LEU A 359 2.05 -2.70 -30.18
N TYR A 360 1.55 -3.93 -30.32
CA TYR A 360 0.47 -4.25 -31.28
C TYR A 360 -0.80 -3.44 -30.99
N TRP A 361 -1.08 -3.16 -29.72
CA TRP A 361 -2.31 -2.48 -29.29
C TRP A 361 -2.17 -0.96 -29.10
N GLU A 362 -0.97 -0.38 -29.14
CA GLU A 362 -0.76 1.07 -29.00
C GLU A 362 -0.90 1.80 -30.36
N PRO A 363 -1.96 2.61 -30.60
CA PRO A 363 -2.23 3.23 -31.89
C PRO A 363 -1.11 4.11 -32.45
N LYS A 364 -0.24 4.64 -31.59
CA LYS A 364 0.89 5.49 -31.99
C LYS A 364 2.18 4.71 -32.24
N SER A 365 2.22 3.41 -31.97
CA SER A 365 3.41 2.59 -32.20
C SER A 365 3.57 2.27 -33.68
N ALA A 366 4.83 2.17 -34.13
CA ALA A 366 5.18 1.63 -35.44
C ALA A 366 4.73 0.16 -35.65
N PHE A 367 4.34 -0.54 -34.58
CA PHE A 367 3.90 -1.93 -34.60
C PHE A 367 2.40 -2.10 -34.43
N TYR A 368 1.64 -1.00 -34.38
CA TYR A 368 0.19 -1.05 -34.20
C TYR A 368 -0.48 -1.95 -35.24
N GLN A 369 -1.15 -2.99 -34.75
CA GLN A 369 -1.81 -4.03 -35.53
C GLN A 369 -0.92 -4.71 -36.59
N SER A 370 0.40 -4.73 -36.38
CA SER A 370 1.36 -5.40 -37.28
C SER A 370 1.19 -6.92 -37.24
N SER A 371 1.14 -7.54 -38.42
CA SER A 371 1.09 -9.00 -38.56
C SER A 371 2.32 -9.67 -37.93
N LEU A 372 3.51 -9.06 -38.05
CA LEU A 372 4.73 -9.57 -37.44
C LEU A 372 4.69 -9.49 -35.92
N ALA A 373 4.18 -8.38 -35.35
CA ALA A 373 4.04 -8.27 -33.90
C ALA A 373 3.06 -9.33 -33.36
N LYS A 374 1.91 -9.51 -34.02
CA LYS A 374 0.95 -10.58 -33.70
C LYS A 374 1.59 -11.95 -33.77
N ASP A 375 2.35 -12.23 -34.85
CA ASP A 375 3.07 -13.50 -35.01
C ASP A 375 4.09 -13.74 -33.87
N ILE A 376 4.87 -12.73 -33.48
CA ILE A 376 5.79 -12.84 -32.35
C ILE A 376 5.03 -13.20 -31.06
N VAL A 377 3.96 -12.47 -30.75
CA VAL A 377 3.16 -12.72 -29.53
C VAL A 377 2.64 -14.15 -29.47
N PHE A 378 2.04 -14.63 -30.55
CA PHE A 378 1.51 -16.00 -30.60
C PHE A 378 2.61 -17.05 -30.53
N ASN A 379 3.71 -16.91 -31.29
CA ASN A 379 4.76 -17.93 -31.26
C ASN A 379 5.49 -17.99 -29.91
N GLU A 380 5.81 -16.84 -29.31
CA GLU A 380 6.48 -16.80 -28.01
C GLU A 380 5.59 -17.35 -26.89
N THR A 381 4.29 -17.04 -26.90
CA THR A 381 3.34 -17.53 -25.90
C THR A 381 3.06 -19.02 -26.07
N GLU A 382 2.75 -19.47 -27.28
CA GLU A 382 2.42 -20.87 -27.56
C GLU A 382 3.63 -21.81 -27.38
N ALA A 383 4.85 -21.34 -27.63
CA ALA A 383 6.07 -22.09 -27.31
C ALA A 383 6.18 -22.38 -25.81
N VAL A 384 5.83 -21.41 -24.96
CA VAL A 384 5.81 -21.60 -23.50
C VAL A 384 4.72 -22.58 -23.10
N LEU A 385 3.52 -22.47 -23.66
CA LEU A 385 2.42 -23.38 -23.36
C LEU A 385 2.69 -24.81 -23.82
N ALA A 386 3.55 -25.02 -24.82
CA ALA A 386 4.01 -26.34 -25.21
C ALA A 386 4.88 -27.03 -24.14
N LEU A 387 5.42 -26.28 -23.17
CA LEU A 387 6.14 -26.81 -22.01
C LEU A 387 5.23 -27.08 -20.80
N GLN A 388 3.98 -26.61 -20.83
CA GLN A 388 3.08 -26.75 -19.69
C GLN A 388 2.75 -28.22 -19.46
N LYS A 389 2.92 -28.67 -18.21
CA LYS A 389 2.60 -30.04 -17.81
C LYS A 389 1.09 -30.21 -17.57
N LYS A 390 0.67 -31.47 -17.46
CA LYS A 390 -0.74 -31.82 -17.24
C LYS A 390 -1.30 -31.25 -15.93
N ASN A 391 -0.50 -31.16 -14.87
CA ASN A 391 -0.92 -30.55 -13.61
C ASN A 391 -1.00 -29.02 -13.67
N GLY A 392 -0.57 -28.40 -14.77
CA GLY A 392 -0.57 -26.94 -14.95
C GLY A 392 0.79 -26.28 -14.76
N SER A 393 1.78 -26.99 -14.20
CA SER A 393 3.09 -26.42 -13.91
C SER A 393 3.88 -26.06 -15.18
N LEU A 394 4.76 -25.07 -15.03
CA LEU A 394 5.74 -24.68 -16.04
C LEU A 394 7.15 -24.98 -15.51
N PRO A 395 8.05 -25.57 -16.32
CA PRO A 395 9.43 -25.77 -15.91
C PRO A 395 10.20 -24.45 -15.92
N LEU A 396 11.31 -24.38 -15.18
CA LEU A 396 12.20 -23.22 -15.14
C LEU A 396 12.72 -22.86 -16.54
N THR A 397 13.12 -23.89 -17.30
CA THR A 397 13.46 -23.80 -18.72
C THR A 397 13.13 -25.11 -19.42
N GLN A 398 13.16 -25.10 -20.76
CA GLN A 398 12.98 -26.30 -21.59
C GLN A 398 13.92 -27.45 -21.20
N ASN A 399 15.16 -27.17 -20.77
CA ASN A 399 16.13 -28.22 -20.42
C ASN A 399 16.07 -28.63 -18.94
N LEU A 400 15.34 -27.89 -18.09
CA LEU A 400 15.16 -28.19 -16.67
C LEU A 400 13.72 -28.64 -16.39
N THR A 401 13.30 -29.71 -17.07
CA THR A 401 11.90 -30.16 -17.10
C THR A 401 11.35 -30.63 -15.75
N LEU A 402 12.22 -31.02 -14.81
CA LEU A 402 11.82 -31.44 -13.46
C LEU A 402 11.76 -30.28 -12.46
N VAL A 403 12.30 -29.11 -12.81
CA VAL A 403 12.32 -27.93 -11.94
C VAL A 403 11.10 -27.08 -12.24
N GLU A 404 10.01 -27.32 -11.53
CA GLU A 404 8.77 -26.56 -11.55
C GLU A 404 8.92 -25.33 -10.62
N ASP A 405 9.64 -24.33 -11.10
CA ASP A 405 9.94 -23.14 -10.31
C ASP A 405 8.66 -22.33 -10.06
N THR A 406 8.15 -22.39 -8.85
CA THR A 406 6.96 -21.63 -8.40
C THR A 406 7.09 -20.13 -8.54
N ASN A 407 8.32 -19.62 -8.53
CA ASN A 407 8.60 -18.21 -8.77
C ASN A 407 8.27 -17.87 -10.22
N TYR A 408 8.62 -18.77 -11.14
CA TYR A 408 8.24 -18.64 -12.55
C TYR A 408 6.78 -18.98 -12.76
N GLY A 409 6.20 -19.91 -11.99
CA GLY A 409 4.76 -20.13 -11.95
C GLY A 409 3.98 -18.83 -11.69
N GLY A 410 4.35 -18.09 -10.64
CA GLY A 410 3.76 -16.79 -10.34
C GLY A 410 4.02 -15.74 -11.42
N TYR A 411 5.29 -15.49 -11.78
CA TYR A 411 5.64 -14.46 -12.76
C TYR A 411 5.10 -14.74 -14.17
N SER A 412 5.25 -15.96 -14.65
CA SER A 412 4.75 -16.37 -15.96
C SER A 412 3.23 -16.42 -15.97
N GLY A 413 2.59 -16.85 -14.88
CA GLY A 413 1.13 -16.78 -14.70
C GLY A 413 0.62 -15.35 -14.78
N ASP A 414 1.22 -14.39 -14.05
CA ASP A 414 0.86 -12.96 -14.15
C ASP A 414 0.91 -12.43 -15.60
N MET A 415 2.00 -12.71 -16.32
CA MET A 415 2.13 -12.27 -17.71
C MET A 415 1.16 -13.00 -18.66
N LEU A 416 0.94 -14.29 -18.45
CA LEU A 416 0.02 -15.10 -19.24
C LEU A 416 -1.43 -14.65 -19.02
N TYR A 417 -1.82 -14.36 -17.78
CA TYR A 417 -3.10 -13.77 -17.44
C TYR A 417 -3.36 -12.50 -18.26
N GLN A 418 -2.43 -11.54 -18.21
CA GLN A 418 -2.56 -10.28 -18.95
C GLN A 418 -2.65 -10.51 -20.47
N LEU A 419 -1.83 -11.42 -21.02
CA LEU A 419 -1.88 -11.79 -22.44
C LEU A 419 -3.23 -12.44 -22.80
N ALA A 420 -3.71 -13.38 -21.99
CA ALA A 420 -4.96 -14.09 -22.21
C ALA A 420 -6.15 -13.14 -22.22
N GLN A 421 -6.18 -12.14 -21.33
CA GLN A 421 -7.20 -11.08 -21.32
C GLN A 421 -7.18 -10.25 -22.60
N VAL A 422 -6.01 -9.68 -22.91
CA VAL A 422 -5.84 -8.72 -24.01
C VAL A 422 -6.12 -9.36 -25.37
N TRP A 423 -5.81 -10.66 -25.52
CA TRP A 423 -6.06 -11.40 -26.76
C TRP A 423 -7.40 -12.15 -26.75
N GLY A 424 -8.03 -12.33 -25.59
CA GLY A 424 -9.24 -13.14 -25.44
C GLY A 424 -9.04 -14.59 -25.90
N ASN A 425 -7.84 -15.15 -25.70
CA ASN A 425 -7.50 -16.48 -26.19
C ASN A 425 -7.91 -17.55 -25.16
N ARG A 426 -8.90 -18.38 -25.50
CA ARG A 426 -9.44 -19.43 -24.60
C ARG A 426 -8.39 -20.42 -24.14
N LYS A 427 -7.49 -20.88 -25.02
CA LYS A 427 -6.40 -21.80 -24.64
C LYS A 427 -5.46 -21.18 -23.62
N TRP A 428 -5.19 -19.88 -23.73
CA TRP A 428 -4.31 -19.18 -22.78
C TRP A 428 -5.01 -18.98 -21.44
N MET A 429 -6.31 -18.68 -21.44
CA MET A 429 -7.13 -18.63 -20.21
C MET A 429 -7.13 -19.99 -19.50
N GLU A 430 -7.34 -21.08 -20.23
CA GLU A 430 -7.33 -22.45 -19.68
C GLU A 430 -5.96 -22.83 -19.09
N ALA A 431 -4.87 -22.45 -19.77
CA ALA A 431 -3.52 -22.67 -19.27
C ALA A 431 -3.27 -21.90 -17.97
N ASP A 432 -3.72 -20.64 -17.88
CA ASP A 432 -3.55 -19.81 -16.69
C ASP A 432 -4.37 -20.31 -15.49
N VAL A 433 -5.61 -20.77 -15.73
CA VAL A 433 -6.43 -21.47 -14.72
C VAL A 433 -5.68 -22.65 -14.12
N LYS A 434 -5.08 -23.51 -14.96
CA LYS A 434 -4.31 -24.67 -14.47
C LYS A 434 -3.07 -24.27 -13.68
N ILE A 435 -2.40 -23.17 -14.04
CA ILE A 435 -1.28 -22.63 -13.25
C ILE A 435 -1.79 -22.21 -11.86
N GLY A 436 -2.95 -21.55 -11.79
CA GLY A 436 -3.57 -21.16 -10.53
C GLY A 436 -3.93 -22.34 -9.63
N GLU A 437 -4.57 -23.37 -10.21
CA GLU A 437 -4.90 -24.62 -9.51
C GLU A 437 -3.63 -25.32 -8.99
N TRP A 438 -2.60 -25.43 -9.82
CA TRP A 438 -1.31 -26.02 -9.45
C TRP A 438 -0.68 -25.29 -8.26
N LEU A 439 -0.49 -23.97 -8.39
CA LEU A 439 0.17 -23.16 -7.37
C LEU A 439 -0.58 -23.19 -6.04
N PHE A 440 -1.92 -23.18 -6.09
CA PHE A 440 -2.73 -23.17 -4.88
C PHE A 440 -2.72 -24.52 -4.15
N ASN A 441 -2.73 -25.62 -4.90
CA ASN A 441 -2.81 -26.96 -4.34
C ASN A 441 -1.44 -27.50 -3.88
N GLU A 442 -0.36 -27.19 -4.60
CA GLU A 442 0.97 -27.77 -4.34
C GLU A 442 1.87 -26.86 -3.49
N TYR A 443 1.64 -25.54 -3.46
CA TYR A 443 2.51 -24.59 -2.75
C TYR A 443 1.75 -23.70 -1.78
N THR A 444 1.49 -24.26 -0.60
CA THR A 444 0.75 -23.62 0.49
C THR A 444 1.58 -22.56 1.21
N LYS A 445 1.01 -21.92 2.24
CA LYS A 445 1.73 -20.92 3.05
C LYS A 445 2.87 -21.53 3.87
N GLU A 446 2.77 -22.82 4.18
CA GLU A 446 3.77 -23.60 4.90
C GLU A 446 4.92 -24.02 3.98
N HIS A 447 4.63 -24.17 2.68
CA HIS A 447 5.60 -24.50 1.63
C HIS A 447 5.43 -23.59 0.40
N PRO A 448 5.72 -22.28 0.53
CA PRO A 448 5.39 -21.32 -0.52
C PRO A 448 6.42 -21.31 -1.66
N TRP A 449 7.59 -21.92 -1.49
CA TRP A 449 8.65 -21.98 -2.50
C TRP A 449 9.26 -23.36 -2.55
N ASN A 450 9.84 -23.69 -3.70
CA ASN A 450 10.79 -24.77 -3.82
C ASN A 450 12.00 -24.50 -2.92
N THR A 451 12.45 -25.53 -2.24
CA THR A 451 13.58 -25.58 -1.31
C THR A 451 14.56 -26.67 -1.75
N PRO A 452 15.80 -26.69 -1.26
CA PRO A 452 16.73 -27.77 -1.55
C PRO A 452 16.18 -29.19 -1.28
N ASP A 453 15.25 -29.32 -0.33
CA ASP A 453 14.63 -30.60 0.03
C ASP A 453 13.68 -31.13 -1.06
N ASP A 454 13.26 -30.29 -2.01
CA ASP A 454 12.36 -30.66 -3.10
C ASP A 454 13.09 -31.22 -4.32
N ALA A 455 14.41 -31.43 -4.25
CA ALA A 455 15.19 -31.99 -5.36
C ALA A 455 14.54 -33.29 -5.92
N PRO A 456 14.41 -33.43 -7.26
CA PRO A 456 15.01 -32.61 -8.33
C PRO A 456 14.20 -31.35 -8.70
N ASN A 457 13.08 -31.08 -8.03
CA ASN A 457 12.23 -29.91 -8.23
C ASN A 457 12.78 -28.66 -7.51
N TYR A 458 14.09 -28.41 -7.66
CA TYR A 458 14.79 -27.27 -7.10
C TYR A 458 16.04 -26.96 -7.94
N ALA A 459 16.35 -25.67 -8.09
CA ALA A 459 17.59 -25.23 -8.76
C ALA A 459 18.28 -24.07 -8.05
N ILE A 460 17.51 -23.12 -7.49
CA ILE A 460 18.05 -21.91 -6.87
C ILE A 460 17.03 -21.28 -5.91
N ASP A 461 17.52 -20.74 -4.80
CA ASP A 461 16.71 -19.97 -3.86
C ASP A 461 16.25 -18.64 -4.48
N ARG A 462 14.93 -18.40 -4.43
CA ARG A 462 14.30 -17.18 -4.96
C ARG A 462 13.16 -16.72 -4.05
N ASN A 463 13.52 -16.33 -2.83
CA ASN A 463 12.57 -15.88 -1.83
C ASN A 463 12.31 -14.38 -2.00
N SER A 464 11.33 -14.02 -2.83
CA SER A 464 10.92 -12.63 -3.06
C SER A 464 9.41 -12.43 -2.86
N SER A 465 9.01 -11.24 -2.43
CA SER A 465 7.58 -10.88 -2.30
C SER A 465 6.84 -11.00 -3.63
N PHE A 466 7.50 -10.68 -4.74
CA PHE A 466 6.86 -10.66 -6.05
C PHE A 466 6.37 -12.05 -6.44
N ASN A 467 7.15 -13.08 -6.11
CA ASN A 467 6.79 -14.47 -6.40
C ASN A 467 5.49 -14.90 -5.73
N LEU A 468 5.19 -14.37 -4.55
CA LEU A 468 3.94 -14.66 -3.85
C LEU A 468 2.79 -13.83 -4.43
N ILE A 469 3.01 -12.53 -4.64
CA ILE A 469 1.94 -11.62 -5.07
C ILE A 469 1.52 -11.84 -6.52
N SER A 470 2.46 -12.18 -7.40
CA SER A 470 2.14 -12.55 -8.79
C SER A 470 1.21 -13.75 -8.92
N ARG A 471 1.08 -14.61 -7.89
CA ARG A 471 0.14 -15.74 -7.89
C ARG A 471 -1.31 -15.33 -7.77
N VAL A 472 -1.59 -14.11 -7.32
CA VAL A 472 -2.97 -13.64 -7.17
C VAL A 472 -3.71 -13.69 -8.51
N LEU A 473 -3.07 -13.29 -9.61
CA LEU A 473 -3.72 -13.28 -10.93
C LEU A 473 -4.11 -14.70 -11.38
N PRO A 474 -3.22 -15.71 -11.37
CA PRO A 474 -3.62 -17.08 -11.70
C PRO A 474 -4.58 -17.69 -10.65
N PHE A 475 -4.48 -17.35 -9.36
CA PHE A 475 -5.52 -17.76 -8.37
C PHE A 475 -6.90 -17.20 -8.71
N TYR A 476 -6.93 -15.93 -9.09
CA TYR A 476 -8.14 -15.25 -9.49
C TYR A 476 -8.71 -15.83 -10.79
N ALA A 477 -7.85 -16.14 -11.75
CA ALA A 477 -8.20 -16.84 -12.98
C ALA A 477 -8.88 -18.18 -12.68
N ALA A 478 -8.25 -18.98 -11.80
CA ALA A 478 -8.68 -20.31 -11.40
C ALA A 478 -9.97 -20.34 -10.54
N GLY A 479 -10.46 -19.18 -10.10
CA GLY A 479 -11.65 -19.13 -9.25
C GLY A 479 -11.38 -19.56 -7.81
N ILE A 480 -10.14 -19.41 -7.33
CA ILE A 480 -9.83 -19.57 -5.91
C ILE A 480 -10.69 -18.59 -5.10
N PRO A 481 -11.33 -19.02 -4.00
CA PRO A 481 -12.23 -18.16 -3.23
C PRO A 481 -11.56 -16.86 -2.77
N ASP A 482 -12.28 -15.74 -2.87
CA ASP A 482 -11.80 -14.39 -2.56
C ASP A 482 -11.14 -14.28 -1.17
N ASP A 483 -11.69 -14.96 -0.15
CA ASP A 483 -11.11 -14.99 1.20
C ASP A 483 -9.75 -15.70 1.24
N SER A 484 -9.57 -16.74 0.43
CA SER A 484 -8.28 -17.45 0.33
C SER A 484 -7.24 -16.57 -0.37
N VAL A 485 -7.65 -15.82 -1.40
CA VAL A 485 -6.77 -14.85 -2.08
C VAL A 485 -6.38 -13.72 -1.14
N ARG A 486 -7.32 -13.13 -0.39
CA ARG A 486 -7.04 -12.12 0.64
C ARG A 486 -6.08 -12.63 1.72
N ASN A 487 -6.29 -13.85 2.20
CA ASN A 487 -5.41 -14.49 3.17
C ASN A 487 -3.99 -14.70 2.60
N TRP A 488 -3.86 -14.99 1.31
CA TRP A 488 -2.55 -15.12 0.65
C TRP A 488 -1.82 -13.79 0.53
N ILE A 489 -2.54 -12.71 0.17
CA ILE A 489 -1.99 -11.35 0.15
C ILE A 489 -1.47 -10.97 1.54
N HIS A 490 -2.31 -11.16 2.57
CA HIS A 490 -1.93 -10.86 3.95
C HIS A 490 -0.70 -11.66 4.42
N PHE A 491 -0.60 -12.94 4.02
CA PHE A 491 0.59 -13.76 4.26
C PHE A 491 1.84 -13.15 3.63
N SER A 492 1.75 -12.72 2.36
CA SER A 492 2.88 -12.08 1.66
C SER A 492 3.27 -10.74 2.30
N GLU A 493 2.30 -9.89 2.67
CA GLU A 493 2.57 -8.62 3.34
C GLU A 493 3.24 -8.81 4.71
N THR A 494 2.80 -9.80 5.48
CA THR A 494 3.38 -10.14 6.79
C THR A 494 4.81 -10.67 6.64
N ARG A 495 5.08 -11.41 5.56
CA ARG A 495 6.41 -11.97 5.28
C ARG A 495 7.40 -10.91 4.77
N PHE A 496 6.92 -9.91 4.05
CA PHE A 496 7.72 -8.84 3.44
C PHE A 496 7.13 -7.45 3.78
N PRO A 497 7.17 -7.03 5.06
CA PRO A 497 6.51 -5.79 5.51
C PRO A 497 7.08 -4.53 4.84
N ASP A 498 8.37 -4.56 4.49
CA ASP A 498 9.06 -3.44 3.83
C ASP A 498 8.65 -3.27 2.35
N GLU A 499 7.92 -4.23 1.78
CA GLU A 499 7.50 -4.23 0.37
C GLU A 499 6.02 -3.91 0.15
N LYS A 500 5.22 -3.66 1.21
CA LYS A 500 3.77 -3.39 1.12
C LYS A 500 3.42 -2.35 0.04
N LEU A 501 4.18 -1.25 0.01
CA LEU A 501 3.97 -0.14 -0.93
C LEU A 501 4.26 -0.53 -2.39
N TYR A 502 5.18 -1.45 -2.61
CA TYR A 502 5.54 -1.97 -3.93
C TYR A 502 4.43 -2.85 -4.52
N LEU A 503 3.65 -3.51 -3.66
CA LEU A 503 2.52 -4.35 -4.08
C LEU A 503 1.38 -3.52 -4.66
N LEU A 504 1.15 -2.33 -4.11
CA LEU A 504 0.05 -1.45 -4.53
C LEU A 504 0.20 -0.95 -5.97
N GLU A 505 1.40 -0.53 -6.38
CA GLU A 505 1.64 -0.13 -7.78
C GLU A 505 1.42 -1.29 -8.74
N ARG A 506 1.87 -2.49 -8.38
CA ARG A 506 1.70 -3.67 -9.24
C ARG A 506 0.24 -4.03 -9.43
N TRP A 507 -0.54 -3.91 -8.37
CA TRP A 507 -1.98 -4.12 -8.42
C TRP A 507 -2.70 -3.12 -9.31
N TYR A 508 -2.17 -1.90 -9.40
CA TYR A 508 -2.72 -0.88 -10.30
C TYR A 508 -2.70 -1.30 -11.78
N ILE A 509 -1.76 -2.18 -12.16
CA ILE A 509 -1.65 -2.70 -13.53
C ILE A 509 -2.66 -3.83 -13.77
N ALA A 510 -2.99 -4.59 -12.74
CA ALA A 510 -3.93 -5.72 -12.78
C ALA A 510 -5.40 -5.23 -12.69
N GLN A 511 -5.84 -4.42 -13.65
CA GLN A 511 -7.13 -3.70 -13.61
C GLN A 511 -8.36 -4.57 -13.35
N SER A 512 -8.38 -5.82 -13.81
CA SER A 512 -9.52 -6.73 -13.61
C SER A 512 -9.60 -7.34 -12.21
N ILE A 513 -8.54 -7.21 -11.42
CA ILE A 513 -8.48 -7.76 -10.07
C ILE A 513 -9.03 -6.70 -9.11
N PRO A 514 -10.00 -7.04 -8.25
CA PRO A 514 -10.53 -6.11 -7.26
C PRO A 514 -9.41 -5.50 -6.40
N ARG A 515 -9.41 -4.18 -6.24
CA ARG A 515 -8.41 -3.47 -5.40
C ARG A 515 -8.71 -3.60 -3.91
N ASP A 516 -9.97 -3.91 -3.57
CA ASP A 516 -10.40 -4.27 -2.22
C ASP A 516 -9.77 -5.57 -1.68
N TYR A 517 -9.05 -6.33 -2.52
CA TYR A 517 -8.21 -7.45 -2.08
C TYR A 517 -6.94 -7.00 -1.38
N LEU A 518 -6.37 -5.85 -1.76
CA LEU A 518 -5.20 -5.29 -1.10
C LEU A 518 -5.55 -4.54 0.17
N ASP A 519 -6.56 -3.69 0.08
CA ASP A 519 -6.98 -2.83 1.17
C ASP A 519 -8.45 -2.46 0.96
N PRO A 520 -9.34 -2.83 1.89
CA PRO A 520 -10.77 -2.56 1.78
C PRO A 520 -11.09 -1.07 1.77
N ASP A 521 -10.18 -0.22 2.24
CA ASP A 521 -10.33 1.24 2.30
C ASP A 521 -9.79 1.95 1.04
N ILE A 522 -9.20 1.23 0.07
CA ILE A 522 -8.84 1.82 -1.23
C ILE A 522 -10.12 2.26 -1.94
N THR A 523 -10.34 3.57 -1.96
CA THR A 523 -11.57 4.14 -2.53
C THR A 523 -11.68 3.90 -4.04
N ARG A 524 -12.91 3.65 -4.52
CA ARG A 524 -13.25 3.56 -5.97
C ARG A 524 -12.83 4.80 -6.78
N LYS A 525 -12.57 5.94 -6.13
CA LYS A 525 -12.16 7.19 -6.81
C LYS A 525 -10.87 7.05 -7.63
N ASN A 526 -9.97 6.12 -7.24
CA ASN A 526 -8.70 5.91 -7.93
C ASN A 526 -8.75 4.78 -8.98
N GLN A 527 -9.94 4.24 -9.31
CA GLN A 527 -10.09 3.26 -10.39
C GLN A 527 -9.61 3.85 -11.70
N LEU A 528 -8.83 3.06 -12.43
CA LEU A 528 -8.45 3.39 -13.80
C LEU A 528 -9.68 3.30 -14.72
N PRO A 529 -9.73 4.12 -15.78
CA PRO A 529 -10.73 3.92 -16.81
C PRO A 529 -10.56 2.56 -17.50
N PRO A 530 -11.63 1.97 -18.04
CA PRO A 530 -11.56 0.68 -18.73
C PRO A 530 -10.55 0.71 -19.87
N ARG A 531 -9.84 -0.40 -20.11
CA ARG A 531 -9.04 -0.58 -21.33
C ARG A 531 -9.86 -1.30 -22.38
N ILE A 532 -9.78 -0.82 -23.62
CA ILE A 532 -10.51 -1.38 -24.76
C ILE A 532 -9.51 -1.78 -25.83
N TYR A 533 -9.42 -3.08 -26.10
CA TYR A 533 -8.61 -3.65 -27.18
C TYR A 533 -9.57 -4.16 -28.24
N ALA A 534 -9.59 -3.54 -29.41
CA ALA A 534 -10.52 -3.91 -30.47
C ALA A 534 -9.78 -4.17 -31.79
N GLU A 535 -10.18 -5.18 -32.53
CA GLU A 535 -9.78 -5.41 -33.91
C GLU A 535 -11.02 -5.66 -34.79
N ALA A 536 -10.93 -5.23 -36.05
CA ALA A 536 -11.97 -5.46 -37.04
C ALA A 536 -11.35 -6.11 -38.27
N SER A 537 -12.02 -7.14 -38.76
CA SER A 537 -11.77 -7.79 -40.04
C SER A 537 -13.00 -7.62 -40.94
N ARG A 538 -12.94 -8.15 -42.15
CA ARG A 538 -14.05 -8.06 -43.11
C ARG A 538 -15.36 -8.70 -42.63
N ARG A 539 -15.30 -9.74 -41.78
CA ARG A 539 -16.50 -10.47 -41.32
C ARG A 539 -16.58 -10.67 -39.81
N SER A 540 -15.60 -10.14 -39.07
CA SER A 540 -15.60 -10.22 -37.62
C SER A 540 -15.10 -8.94 -37.00
N VAL A 541 -15.69 -8.57 -35.88
CA VAL A 541 -15.18 -7.55 -34.98
C VAL A 541 -15.01 -8.20 -33.62
N SER A 542 -13.85 -8.00 -33.02
CA SER A 542 -13.56 -8.53 -31.70
C SER A 542 -13.12 -7.39 -30.77
N ALA A 543 -13.60 -7.39 -29.53
CA ALA A 543 -13.16 -6.42 -28.52
C ALA A 543 -13.00 -7.05 -27.14
N ARG A 544 -11.99 -6.62 -26.39
CA ARG A 544 -11.65 -7.09 -25.02
C ARG A 544 -11.71 -5.85 -24.15
N ILE A 545 -12.61 -5.86 -23.17
CA ILE A 545 -12.85 -4.75 -22.25
C ILE A 545 -12.34 -5.17 -20.88
N ILE A 546 -11.33 -4.49 -20.37
CA ILE A 546 -10.69 -4.81 -19.09
C ILE A 546 -10.93 -3.65 -18.13
N ALA A 547 -11.53 -3.92 -16.98
CA ALA A 547 -11.81 -2.94 -15.93
C ALA A 547 -11.99 -3.65 -14.58
N GLU A 548 -12.09 -2.92 -13.47
CA GLU A 548 -12.29 -3.56 -12.17
C GLU A 548 -13.75 -3.99 -11.99
N GLU A 549 -14.70 -3.12 -12.38
CA GLU A 549 -16.14 -3.36 -12.30
C GLU A 549 -16.85 -2.61 -13.45
N ILE A 550 -17.18 -3.33 -14.53
CA ILE A 550 -17.81 -2.73 -15.72
C ILE A 550 -19.28 -2.46 -15.42
N SER A 551 -19.64 -1.19 -15.28
CA SER A 551 -21.03 -0.78 -14.99
C SER A 551 -21.87 -0.55 -16.24
N GLY A 552 -21.26 -0.57 -17.42
CA GLY A 552 -21.98 -0.45 -18.69
C GLY A 552 -21.08 -0.50 -19.91
N LEU A 553 -21.51 -1.23 -20.93
CA LEU A 553 -20.91 -1.25 -22.26
C LEU A 553 -21.97 -0.87 -23.29
N GLN A 554 -21.64 0.10 -24.15
CA GLN A 554 -22.40 0.43 -25.35
C GLN A 554 -21.57 0.08 -26.60
N ILE A 555 -22.17 -0.68 -27.51
CA ILE A 555 -21.62 -1.02 -28.83
C ILE A 555 -22.52 -0.39 -29.89
N THR A 556 -21.94 0.45 -30.74
CA THR A 556 -22.68 1.14 -31.81
C THR A 556 -22.04 0.83 -33.15
N ILE A 557 -22.82 0.32 -34.10
CA ILE A 557 -22.40 0.16 -35.50
C ILE A 557 -23.15 1.19 -36.33
N ALA A 558 -22.41 2.09 -36.97
CA ALA A 558 -22.96 3.11 -37.85
C ALA A 558 -22.33 3.01 -39.25
N ARG A 559 -23.11 3.29 -40.28
CA ARG A 559 -22.57 3.44 -41.64
C ARG A 559 -21.82 4.76 -41.72
N GLU A 560 -20.63 4.75 -42.31
CA GLU A 560 -19.73 5.90 -42.32
C GLU A 560 -20.28 7.07 -43.17
N GLU A 561 -20.96 6.76 -44.27
CA GLU A 561 -21.44 7.74 -45.26
C GLU A 561 -22.54 8.67 -44.71
N ASP A 562 -23.46 8.14 -43.92
CA ASP A 562 -24.65 8.85 -43.43
C ASP A 562 -24.73 8.90 -41.90
N SER A 563 -23.75 8.33 -41.20
CA SER A 563 -23.75 8.17 -39.73
C SER A 563 -25.00 7.45 -39.19
N LYS A 564 -25.74 6.72 -40.04
CA LYS A 564 -26.95 6.03 -39.63
C LYS A 564 -26.59 4.82 -38.79
N VAL A 565 -27.07 4.82 -37.55
CA VAL A 565 -26.91 3.69 -36.63
C VAL A 565 -27.64 2.48 -37.19
N SER A 566 -26.87 1.47 -37.57
CA SER A 566 -27.36 0.19 -38.08
C SER A 566 -27.66 -0.79 -36.95
N SER A 567 -26.91 -0.71 -35.85
CA SER A 567 -27.16 -1.50 -34.64
C SER A 567 -26.61 -0.78 -33.41
N MET A 568 -27.31 -0.92 -32.27
CA MET A 568 -26.88 -0.44 -30.97
C MET A 568 -27.20 -1.49 -29.91
N LEU A 569 -26.20 -1.85 -29.11
CA LEU A 569 -26.32 -2.80 -28.02
C LEU A 569 -25.81 -2.15 -26.73
N SER A 570 -26.56 -2.32 -25.64
CA SER A 570 -26.14 -1.95 -24.29
C SER A 570 -26.16 -3.20 -23.42
N THR A 571 -25.07 -3.47 -22.71
CA THR A 571 -24.91 -4.70 -21.92
C THR A 571 -23.91 -4.51 -20.78
N VAL A 572 -23.88 -5.45 -19.86
CA VAL A 572 -22.81 -5.66 -18.87
C VAL A 572 -22.31 -7.11 -18.92
N GLU A 573 -22.67 -7.86 -19.95
CA GLU A 573 -22.26 -9.25 -20.20
C GLU A 573 -21.43 -9.35 -21.48
N ASP A 574 -20.71 -10.46 -21.63
CA ASP A 574 -20.07 -10.85 -22.89
C ASP A 574 -21.07 -10.83 -24.06
N VAL A 575 -20.59 -10.50 -25.26
CA VAL A 575 -21.41 -10.43 -26.47
C VAL A 575 -20.85 -11.35 -27.54
N GLN A 576 -21.66 -12.31 -27.99
CA GLN A 576 -21.40 -13.07 -29.20
C GLN A 576 -22.65 -13.01 -30.08
N LYS A 577 -22.61 -12.18 -31.13
CA LYS A 577 -23.77 -11.92 -31.99
C LYS A 577 -23.38 -11.81 -33.45
N GLU A 578 -24.25 -12.33 -34.32
CA GLU A 578 -24.21 -12.00 -35.74
C GLU A 578 -25.12 -10.82 -36.03
N ILE A 579 -24.61 -9.83 -36.75
CA ILE A 579 -25.35 -8.63 -37.11
C ILE A 579 -25.41 -8.56 -38.64
N PRO A 580 -26.59 -8.70 -39.26
CA PRO A 580 -26.75 -8.55 -40.70
C PRO A 580 -26.57 -7.10 -41.10
N LEU A 581 -25.65 -6.84 -42.04
CA LEU A 581 -25.33 -5.51 -42.56
C LEU A 581 -25.37 -5.52 -44.09
N GLN A 582 -25.65 -4.36 -44.68
CA GLN A 582 -25.61 -4.17 -46.13
C GLN A 582 -24.16 -3.93 -46.59
N ALA A 583 -23.94 -3.93 -47.91
CA ALA A 583 -22.66 -3.47 -48.45
C ALA A 583 -22.42 -2.00 -48.08
N GLY A 584 -21.19 -1.68 -47.67
CA GLY A 584 -20.81 -0.32 -47.27
C GLY A 584 -19.61 -0.27 -46.32
N ASN A 585 -19.23 0.96 -45.96
CA ASN A 585 -18.24 1.24 -44.94
C ASN A 585 -18.92 1.49 -43.60
N TYR A 586 -18.39 0.87 -42.55
CA TYR A 586 -18.95 0.92 -41.21
C TYR A 586 -17.91 1.35 -40.19
N VAL A 587 -18.38 2.08 -39.19
CA VAL A 587 -17.66 2.36 -37.95
C VAL A 587 -18.36 1.60 -36.82
N ILE A 588 -17.62 0.75 -36.13
CA ILE A 588 -18.04 0.18 -34.86
C ILE A 588 -17.34 0.90 -33.72
N SER A 589 -18.12 1.37 -32.74
CA SER A 589 -17.66 2.10 -31.58
C SER A 589 -18.03 1.36 -30.31
N PHE A 590 -17.08 1.30 -29.38
CA PHE A 590 -17.22 0.75 -28.04
C PHE A 590 -17.10 1.89 -27.04
N LYS A 591 -18.02 1.95 -26.09
CA LYS A 591 -17.97 2.89 -24.96
C LYS A 591 -18.23 2.11 -23.68
N ALA A 592 -17.20 1.97 -22.85
CA ALA A 592 -17.24 1.23 -21.60
C ALA A 592 -17.15 2.19 -20.42
N ALA A 593 -17.98 1.96 -19.39
CA ALA A 593 -18.01 2.70 -18.14
C ALA A 593 -17.55 1.79 -16.99
N GLU A 594 -16.67 2.33 -16.15
CA GLU A 594 -16.28 1.76 -14.87
C GLU A 594 -17.27 2.21 -13.77
N SER A 595 -17.35 1.47 -12.67
CA SER A 595 -18.28 1.76 -11.57
C SER A 595 -18.10 3.13 -10.90
N ASN A 596 -16.92 3.74 -11.02
CA ASN A 596 -16.66 5.13 -10.58
C ASN A 596 -17.13 6.21 -11.57
N GLY A 597 -17.72 5.82 -12.71
CA GLY A 597 -18.19 6.71 -13.77
C GLY A 597 -17.14 7.13 -14.79
N THR A 598 -15.89 6.66 -14.68
CA THR A 598 -14.89 6.89 -15.73
C THR A 598 -15.23 6.10 -16.99
N ILE A 599 -15.00 6.70 -18.15
CA ILE A 599 -15.42 6.15 -19.45
C ILE A 599 -14.23 6.08 -20.39
N SER A 600 -14.12 4.96 -21.08
CA SER A 600 -13.22 4.79 -22.22
C SER A 600 -14.01 4.51 -23.49
N SER A 601 -13.46 4.96 -24.61
CA SER A 601 -14.03 4.71 -25.93
C SER A 601 -12.96 4.25 -26.91
N ALA A 602 -13.33 3.35 -27.81
CA ALA A 602 -12.52 2.96 -28.96
C ALA A 602 -13.43 2.75 -30.18
N SER A 603 -12.89 2.90 -31.38
CA SER A 603 -13.63 2.62 -32.61
C SER A 603 -12.75 1.92 -33.64
N LYS A 604 -13.40 1.18 -34.54
CA LYS A 604 -12.78 0.54 -35.70
C LYS A 604 -13.64 0.73 -36.92
N THR A 605 -12.98 0.82 -38.06
CA THR A 605 -13.64 0.86 -39.37
C THR A 605 -13.51 -0.49 -40.05
N PHE A 606 -14.52 -0.89 -40.82
CA PHE A 606 -14.47 -2.07 -41.67
C PHE A 606 -15.37 -1.88 -42.89
N THR A 607 -15.04 -2.57 -43.98
CA THR A 607 -15.75 -2.48 -45.26
C THR A 607 -16.37 -3.82 -45.61
N LEU A 608 -17.64 -3.79 -45.98
CA LEU A 608 -18.38 -4.92 -46.52
C LEU A 608 -18.65 -4.70 -48.01
N PRO A 609 -18.09 -5.53 -48.91
CA PRO A 609 -18.34 -5.37 -50.34
C PRO A 609 -19.70 -5.93 -50.80
N GLU A 610 -20.36 -6.71 -49.96
CA GLU A 610 -21.67 -7.32 -50.21
C GLU A 610 -22.45 -7.38 -48.89
N ALA A 611 -23.77 -7.51 -48.96
CA ALA A 611 -24.59 -7.71 -47.76
C ALA A 611 -24.26 -9.05 -47.10
N THR A 612 -23.91 -9.02 -45.81
CA THR A 612 -23.49 -10.20 -45.05
C THR A 612 -23.69 -9.97 -43.55
N SER A 613 -23.73 -11.05 -42.78
CA SER A 613 -23.58 -10.98 -41.33
C SER A 613 -22.14 -10.67 -40.94
N VAL A 614 -21.97 -9.82 -39.93
CA VAL A 614 -20.71 -9.58 -39.22
C VAL A 614 -20.81 -10.20 -37.84
N HIS A 615 -19.82 -11.02 -37.50
CA HIS A 615 -19.70 -11.61 -36.17
C HIS A 615 -19.08 -10.61 -35.20
N VAL A 616 -19.78 -10.25 -34.13
CA VAL A 616 -19.31 -9.37 -33.06
C VAL A 616 -19.07 -10.20 -31.81
N ASP A 617 -17.80 -10.28 -31.40
CA ASP A 617 -17.32 -11.00 -30.23
C ASP A 617 -16.68 -10.03 -29.22
N VAL A 618 -17.38 -9.73 -28.13
CA VAL A 618 -16.88 -8.86 -27.05
C VAL A 618 -16.76 -9.65 -25.76
N LEU A 619 -15.55 -9.66 -25.21
CA LEU A 619 -15.25 -10.25 -23.92
C LEU A 619 -14.99 -9.16 -22.88
N LEU A 620 -15.66 -9.27 -21.74
CA LEU A 620 -15.47 -8.44 -20.57
C LEU A 620 -14.54 -9.14 -19.59
N PHE A 621 -13.63 -8.42 -18.95
CA PHE A 621 -12.75 -8.95 -17.90
C PHE A 621 -12.75 -8.00 -16.71
N ASP A 622 -13.49 -8.38 -15.68
CA ASP A 622 -13.66 -7.61 -14.44
C ASP A 622 -13.97 -8.54 -13.26
N ARG A 623 -14.46 -7.98 -12.14
CA ARG A 623 -14.80 -8.74 -10.94
C ARG A 623 -15.82 -9.87 -11.12
N SER A 624 -16.67 -9.77 -12.16
CA SER A 624 -17.81 -10.64 -12.45
C SER A 624 -17.61 -11.49 -13.72
N HIS A 625 -16.46 -11.35 -14.37
CA HIS A 625 -16.15 -12.00 -15.65
C HIS A 625 -14.76 -12.63 -15.62
N ARG A 626 -14.59 -13.63 -14.74
CA ARG A 626 -13.32 -14.31 -14.50
C ARG A 626 -13.06 -15.42 -15.53
N PHE A 627 -11.81 -15.88 -15.64
CA PHE A 627 -11.44 -16.90 -16.63
C PHE A 627 -12.20 -18.21 -16.42
N HIS A 628 -12.20 -18.77 -15.20
CA HIS A 628 -12.89 -20.03 -14.93
C HIS A 628 -14.38 -19.98 -15.29
N GLU A 629 -15.06 -18.85 -15.03
CA GLU A 629 -16.48 -18.66 -15.38
C GLU A 629 -16.68 -18.69 -16.90
N LYS A 630 -15.79 -18.05 -17.66
CA LYS A 630 -15.82 -18.03 -19.13
C LYS A 630 -15.50 -19.39 -19.75
N ILE A 631 -14.67 -20.20 -19.10
CA ILE A 631 -14.29 -21.54 -19.57
C ILE A 631 -15.40 -22.56 -19.29
N GLN A 632 -16.19 -22.37 -18.22
CA GLN A 632 -17.30 -23.24 -17.87
C GLN A 632 -18.57 -22.95 -18.70
N ARG A 633 -18.70 -21.72 -19.23
CA ARG A 633 -19.70 -21.32 -20.22
C ARG A 633 -19.31 -21.82 -21.63
#